data_AF-A0A1F7ZYE8-F1
#
_entry.id   AF-A0A1F7ZYE8-F1
#
_cell.length_a   1.000
_cell.length_b   1.000
_cell.length_c   1.000
_cell.angle_alpha   90.00
_cell.angle_beta   90.00
_cell.angle_gamma   90.00
#
_symmetry.space_group_name_H-M   'P 1'
#
loop_
_entity.id
_entity.type
_entity.pdbx_description
1 polymer ?
#
loop_
_entity_poly.entity_id
_entity_poly.type
_entity_poly.pdbx_seq_one_letter_code
_entity_poly.pdbx_strand_id
1 'polypeptide(L)'
;MLNPTLLLSLLSTFLLATAAVGGRHPTEGIINLVRRRLPDHVDKFLFSLDGSSLNFTTESHHQDVYTVSTRANGSIHVEGNSRSALAAGLHRYLSEIAHVDIYWFVGSRLHAVPTSLPKLDVPLTGESIVTWRYHLNPVTFSYTTAFWTWEDWELELDWAALRGVNLILAWVGYEKVLLDSLRELGMTDEEILPFFSGPAFQAWNRLGNIQGSWGGHDVSIAWLEAQFDLQKKIVNRIVELGMTPVLPAFPGFVPPAIKRVRPHATVVNGSQWSGFPTKFTEVSFLSPLDETFAELQKSVISTQMRAFGNVTHVYALDQFNEINPASGELGYLRNLSLHTWRSLKAANPAAVWMMQGWLFYDKKDFWDTSRISAYLSGVERNDDMLLLDLYSESKPQWQRTKSYFGKPWIWCQLHDFGGNMGLYGQIMNITADPIQALNQSHSLVGFGLTMEGQEGNEVVYDLLLDQAWSAKPIDTRAYFRNWVSSRYAGNFSVPKELYTAWDLMRKTVYNNTNLTTYSVTKSIFELSPDVDGLAHRVGHYPTPTSINYDPTVLNEVWSLFMNATKKEPSLWLNPAYEYDMVDITRQLMGNAFVKLYSDVISSWKSGTDNRAGDITSRGQTLIELLSAIEKVLSCNESFSLAKWISSARHWGHTTTEKDFFEYNARNQITLWGPTGEISDYASKAWSGLISSYYKPRWSIFVDYLAERDQTSYNSTELRERLRRFELSWQGQSAQPRISSANSSCRGLGIVLRDVSQSWPSIFGDHVSDQT
;
A
#
# COMPACT_ATOMS: atom_id res chain seq x y z
N MET A 1 -59.47 53.02 41.91
CA MET A 1 -58.28 52.92 42.79
C MET A 1 -58.59 51.89 43.86
N LEU A 2 -57.93 50.74 43.85
CA LEU A 2 -57.63 49.96 45.06
C LEU A 2 -56.64 48.85 44.70
N ASN A 3 -55.70 48.69 45.62
CA ASN A 3 -54.47 47.92 45.61
C ASN A 3 -54.72 46.61 46.44
N PRO A 4 -53.71 45.81 46.83
CA PRO A 4 -53.45 44.46 46.33
C PRO A 4 -53.52 43.35 47.43
N THR A 5 -53.16 42.11 47.05
CA THR A 5 -52.45 41.03 47.79
C THR A 5 -53.15 39.67 48.02
N LEU A 6 -52.28 38.63 47.94
CA LEU A 6 -52.39 37.19 48.26
C LEU A 6 -53.08 36.29 47.20
N LEU A 7 -52.59 35.11 46.78
CA LEU A 7 -51.46 34.25 47.19
C LEU A 7 -51.27 33.10 46.14
N LEU A 8 -50.01 32.69 45.91
CA LEU A 8 -49.44 31.39 45.48
C LEU A 8 -50.16 30.39 44.51
N SER A 9 -49.35 29.90 43.54
CA SER A 9 -49.03 28.49 43.19
C SER A 9 -49.20 28.12 41.69
N LEU A 10 -48.28 27.25 41.20
CA LEU A 10 -47.99 26.78 39.81
C LEU A 10 -46.98 27.67 39.07
N LEU A 11 -45.68 27.37 38.94
CA LEU A 11 -44.93 26.13 38.64
C LEU A 11 -45.19 25.59 37.23
N SER A 12 -44.46 26.14 36.24
CA SER A 12 -44.04 25.42 35.02
C SER A 12 -42.99 26.20 34.20
N THR A 13 -41.74 25.79 34.40
CA THR A 13 -40.73 25.54 33.34
C THR A 13 -40.49 26.60 32.26
N PHE A 14 -39.51 27.49 32.50
CA PHE A 14 -38.68 28.02 31.43
C PHE A 14 -37.50 27.06 31.21
N LEU A 15 -37.56 26.25 30.14
CA LEU A 15 -36.41 25.52 29.62
C LEU A 15 -35.42 26.53 29.03
N LEU A 16 -34.27 26.67 29.67
CA LEU A 16 -33.04 27.10 29.02
C LEU A 16 -32.63 26.00 28.04
N ALA A 17 -32.94 26.19 26.76
CA ALA A 17 -32.32 25.42 25.69
C ALA A 17 -30.89 25.95 25.50
N THR A 18 -29.96 25.48 26.33
CA THR A 18 -28.54 25.48 25.96
C THR A 18 -28.39 24.52 24.78
N ALA A 19 -28.15 25.07 23.59
CA ALA A 19 -27.70 24.29 22.45
C ALA A 19 -26.38 23.61 22.85
N ALA A 20 -26.45 22.31 23.15
CA ALA A 20 -25.27 21.47 23.28
C ALA A 20 -24.62 21.38 21.90
N VAL A 21 -23.58 22.18 21.68
CA VAL A 21 -22.55 21.81 20.71
C VAL A 21 -21.94 20.53 21.26
N GLY A 22 -22.36 19.38 20.72
CA GLY A 22 -21.92 18.06 21.16
C GLY A 22 -20.43 17.87 20.89
N GLY A 23 -19.59 18.39 21.78
CA GLY A 23 -18.18 18.00 21.85
C GLY A 23 -18.14 16.53 22.24
N ARG A 24 -17.73 15.66 21.31
CA ARG A 24 -17.47 14.25 21.60
C ARG A 24 -16.46 14.17 22.75
N HIS A 25 -16.63 13.19 23.64
CA HIS A 25 -15.65 12.93 24.69
C HIS A 25 -14.25 12.77 24.06
N PRO A 26 -13.16 13.33 24.63
CA PRO A 26 -11.84 13.33 23.99
C PRO A 26 -11.29 11.94 23.61
N THR A 27 -11.78 10.88 24.24
CA THR A 27 -11.42 9.47 23.96
C THR A 27 -12.44 8.70 23.13
N GLU A 28 -13.53 9.33 22.69
CA GLU A 28 -14.68 8.63 22.05
C GLU A 28 -14.27 7.86 20.80
N GLY A 29 -13.32 8.36 20.00
CA GLY A 29 -12.87 7.67 18.79
C GLY A 29 -12.21 6.32 19.06
N ILE A 30 -11.48 6.21 20.18
CA ILE A 30 -10.85 4.95 20.61
C ILE A 30 -11.90 4.01 21.22
N ILE A 31 -12.84 4.54 22.00
CA ILE A 31 -13.99 3.78 22.48
C ILE A 31 -14.80 3.21 21.30
N ASN A 32 -15.00 3.99 20.24
CA ASN A 32 -15.67 3.54 19.03
C ASN A 32 -14.89 2.46 18.29
N LEU A 33 -13.55 2.51 18.26
CA LEU A 33 -12.72 1.43 17.72
C LEU A 33 -12.98 0.12 18.48
N VAL A 34 -12.95 0.17 19.82
CA VAL A 34 -13.29 -1.00 20.65
C VAL A 34 -14.72 -1.46 20.39
N ARG A 35 -15.69 -0.55 20.28
CA ARG A 35 -17.08 -0.88 19.96
C ARG A 35 -17.23 -1.58 18.61
N ARG A 36 -16.44 -1.20 17.60
CA ARG A 36 -16.44 -1.83 16.27
C ARG A 36 -15.79 -3.21 16.27
N ARG A 37 -14.68 -3.38 17.01
CA ARG A 37 -13.83 -4.58 16.87
C ARG A 37 -13.90 -5.56 18.04
N LEU A 38 -14.30 -5.10 19.23
CA LEU A 38 -14.49 -5.87 20.46
C LEU A 38 -15.78 -5.43 21.20
N PRO A 39 -16.97 -5.53 20.56
CA PRO A 39 -18.22 -5.02 21.13
C PRO A 39 -18.54 -5.58 22.53
N ASP A 40 -18.17 -6.84 22.80
CA ASP A 40 -18.44 -7.53 24.08
C ASP A 40 -17.46 -7.15 25.21
N HIS A 41 -16.51 -6.25 24.93
CA HIS A 41 -15.45 -5.85 25.87
C HIS A 41 -15.37 -4.35 26.09
N VAL A 42 -16.29 -3.55 25.53
CA VAL A 42 -16.29 -2.09 25.66
C VAL A 42 -16.21 -1.66 27.13
N ASP A 43 -17.02 -2.23 28.01
CA ASP A 43 -17.05 -1.91 29.45
C ASP A 43 -15.84 -2.44 30.23
N LYS A 44 -14.96 -3.22 29.59
CA LYS A 44 -13.73 -3.76 30.18
C LYS A 44 -12.50 -2.92 29.86
N PHE A 45 -12.65 -1.85 29.07
CA PHE A 45 -11.60 -0.88 28.81
C PHE A 45 -11.98 0.50 29.36
N LEU A 46 -11.03 1.15 30.01
CA LEU A 46 -11.09 2.56 30.37
C LEU A 46 -10.00 3.30 29.59
N PHE A 47 -10.36 4.43 28.97
CA PHE A 47 -9.43 5.30 28.26
C PHE A 47 -9.41 6.68 28.90
N SER A 48 -8.23 7.20 29.23
CA SER A 48 -8.07 8.57 29.72
C SER A 48 -6.90 9.28 29.04
N LEU A 49 -7.12 10.54 28.68
CA LEU A 49 -6.03 11.43 28.31
C LEU A 49 -5.42 12.03 29.56
N ASP A 50 -4.09 12.11 29.62
CA ASP A 50 -3.41 12.83 30.70
C ASP A 50 -3.63 14.36 30.58
N GLY A 51 -3.56 15.08 31.70
CA GLY A 51 -3.84 16.52 31.78
C GLY A 51 -2.84 17.41 31.05
N SER A 52 -1.73 16.85 30.54
CA SER A 52 -0.80 17.55 29.65
C SER A 52 -1.49 17.96 28.35
N SER A 53 -2.47 17.18 27.88
CA SER A 53 -3.16 17.30 26.58
C SER A 53 -3.88 18.63 26.27
N LEU A 54 -3.95 19.59 27.20
CA LEU A 54 -4.82 20.77 27.08
C LEU A 54 -4.12 22.09 26.69
N ASN A 55 -2.78 22.14 26.58
CA ASN A 55 -2.04 23.37 26.29
C ASN A 55 -0.93 23.14 25.25
N PHE A 56 -1.25 22.99 23.96
CA PHE A 56 -0.18 22.82 22.96
C PHE A 56 -0.31 23.73 21.73
N THR A 57 0.55 24.74 21.72
CA THR A 57 0.96 25.57 20.58
C THR A 57 2.27 25.00 20.01
N THR A 58 2.20 24.43 18.80
CA THR A 58 3.17 24.40 17.68
C THR A 58 4.72 24.34 17.86
N GLU A 59 5.34 24.25 19.05
CA GLU A 59 6.80 24.44 19.16
C GLU A 59 7.62 23.34 19.89
N SER A 60 7.03 22.22 20.34
CA SER A 60 7.82 21.10 20.91
C SER A 60 7.55 19.78 20.19
N HIS A 61 8.62 19.04 19.86
CA HIS A 61 8.57 17.65 19.37
C HIS A 61 7.58 16.84 20.23
N HIS A 62 6.43 16.51 19.67
CA HIS A 62 5.36 15.84 20.39
C HIS A 62 5.66 14.35 20.39
N GLN A 63 6.11 13.84 21.54
CA GLN A 63 6.27 12.40 21.75
C GLN A 63 4.97 11.85 22.29
N ASP A 64 4.40 10.86 21.61
CA ASP A 64 3.23 10.16 22.09
C ASP A 64 3.64 9.20 23.21
N VAL A 65 2.92 9.20 24.33
CA VAL A 65 3.23 8.39 25.52
C VAL A 65 1.97 7.67 25.95
N TYR A 66 2.10 6.38 26.29
CA TYR A 66 1.01 5.60 26.86
C TYR A 66 1.46 4.79 28.09
N THR A 67 0.48 4.45 28.93
CA THR A 67 0.59 3.45 29.99
C THR A 67 -0.63 2.56 29.98
N VAL A 68 -0.45 1.25 30.07
CA VAL A 68 -1.52 0.26 30.17
C VAL A 68 -1.42 -0.48 31.49
N SER A 69 -2.51 -0.53 32.25
CA SER A 69 -2.54 -1.21 33.55
C SER A 69 -3.83 -1.98 33.78
N THR A 70 -3.81 -2.95 34.70
CA THR A 70 -5.02 -3.63 35.16
C THR A 70 -5.57 -2.95 36.41
N ARG A 71 -6.84 -2.57 36.38
CA ARG A 71 -7.56 -1.97 37.52
C ARG A 71 -7.99 -3.04 38.52
N ALA A 72 -8.32 -2.62 39.74
CA ALA A 72 -8.75 -3.51 40.82
C ALA A 72 -9.97 -4.39 40.45
N ASN A 73 -10.86 -3.89 39.59
CA ASN A 73 -12.03 -4.63 39.08
C ASN A 73 -11.71 -5.57 37.90
N GLY A 74 -10.45 -5.67 37.47
CA GLY A 74 -10.01 -6.49 36.34
C GLY A 74 -10.16 -5.86 34.95
N SER A 75 -10.68 -4.64 34.85
CA SER A 75 -10.70 -3.88 33.58
C SER A 75 -9.31 -3.35 33.24
N ILE A 76 -9.05 -3.15 31.94
CA ILE A 76 -7.79 -2.60 31.43
C ILE A 76 -7.93 -1.09 31.29
N HIS A 77 -6.96 -0.36 31.82
CA HIS A 77 -6.88 1.09 31.72
C HIS A 77 -5.76 1.45 30.78
N VAL A 78 -6.08 2.18 29.72
CA VAL A 78 -5.11 2.75 28.78
C VAL A 78 -5.10 4.27 28.98
N GLU A 79 -3.95 4.76 29.42
CA GLU A 79 -3.67 6.18 29.62
C GLU A 79 -2.71 6.65 28.52
N GLY A 80 -2.86 7.89 28.05
CA GLY A 80 -1.90 8.48 27.14
C GLY A 80 -2.13 9.96 26.87
N ASN A 81 -1.19 10.61 26.20
CA ASN A 81 -1.26 12.06 25.92
C ASN A 81 -1.96 12.40 24.59
N SER A 82 -2.24 11.41 23.75
CA SER A 82 -3.00 11.56 22.51
C SER A 82 -3.85 10.31 22.20
N ARG A 83 -4.80 10.45 21.28
CA ARG A 83 -5.58 9.30 20.79
C ARG A 83 -4.72 8.26 20.06
N SER A 84 -3.66 8.70 19.36
CA SER A 84 -2.71 7.77 18.75
C SER A 84 -1.94 6.98 19.81
N ALA A 85 -1.55 7.63 20.91
CA ALA A 85 -0.93 6.95 22.06
C ALA A 85 -1.86 5.92 22.71
N LEU A 86 -3.14 6.29 22.90
CA LEU A 86 -4.16 5.36 23.40
C LEU A 86 -4.36 4.15 22.48
N ALA A 87 -4.37 4.36 21.16
CA ALA A 87 -4.51 3.28 20.20
C ALA A 87 -3.28 2.35 20.19
N ALA A 88 -2.07 2.91 20.25
CA ALA A 88 -0.83 2.15 20.34
C ALA A 88 -0.75 1.35 21.65
N GLY A 89 -1.12 1.94 22.80
CA GLY A 89 -1.20 1.23 24.08
C GLY A 89 -2.23 0.10 24.06
N LEU A 90 -3.40 0.34 23.47
CA LEU A 90 -4.42 -0.70 23.25
C LEU A 90 -3.86 -1.84 22.40
N HIS A 91 -3.18 -1.54 21.30
CA HIS A 91 -2.58 -2.56 20.43
C HIS A 91 -1.55 -3.40 21.16
N ARG A 92 -0.63 -2.79 21.91
CA ARG A 92 0.39 -3.49 22.70
C ARG A 92 -0.22 -4.51 23.65
N TYR A 93 -1.27 -4.12 24.35
CA TYR A 93 -2.01 -5.04 25.20
C TYR A 93 -2.67 -6.16 24.39
N LEU A 94 -3.36 -5.83 23.29
CA LEU A 94 -4.05 -6.82 22.48
C LEU A 94 -3.10 -7.84 21.84
N SER A 95 -1.97 -7.40 21.27
CA SER A 95 -1.04 -8.25 20.54
C SER A 95 -0.08 -9.01 21.47
N GLU A 96 0.50 -8.36 22.48
CA GLU A 96 1.54 -8.95 23.33
C GLU A 96 0.98 -9.73 24.51
N ILE A 97 -0.20 -9.35 25.01
CA ILE A 97 -0.79 -9.94 26.22
C ILE A 97 -2.02 -10.78 25.89
N ALA A 98 -2.91 -10.26 25.05
CA ALA A 98 -4.13 -10.97 24.67
C ALA A 98 -3.99 -11.83 23.40
N HIS A 99 -2.85 -11.71 22.70
CA HIS A 99 -2.48 -12.46 21.50
C HIS A 99 -3.55 -12.43 20.40
N VAL A 100 -4.08 -11.24 20.12
CA VAL A 100 -5.00 -10.97 19.01
C VAL A 100 -4.61 -9.69 18.29
N ASP A 101 -4.88 -9.64 16.98
CA ASP A 101 -4.56 -8.47 16.16
C ASP A 101 -5.51 -8.27 14.96
N ILE A 102 -5.26 -7.22 14.18
CA ILE A 102 -5.80 -7.01 12.84
C ILE A 102 -4.66 -7.21 11.84
N TYR A 103 -4.94 -7.89 10.73
CA TYR A 103 -3.99 -8.09 9.63
C TYR A 103 -4.62 -7.71 8.29
N TRP A 104 -3.86 -7.20 7.33
CA TRP A 104 -4.40 -6.75 6.03
C TRP A 104 -5.20 -7.83 5.28
N PHE A 105 -4.63 -9.05 5.15
CA PHE A 105 -5.24 -10.12 4.35
C PHE A 105 -6.05 -11.15 5.15
N VAL A 106 -5.90 -11.17 6.48
CA VAL A 106 -6.65 -12.06 7.39
C VAL A 106 -7.85 -11.34 8.00
N GLY A 107 -7.78 -10.01 8.13
CA GLY A 107 -8.79 -9.19 8.79
C GLY A 107 -8.61 -9.13 10.31
N SER A 108 -9.67 -8.70 11.01
CA SER A 108 -9.66 -8.56 12.45
C SER A 108 -9.84 -9.90 13.17
N ARG A 109 -8.86 -10.25 14.01
CA ARG A 109 -8.91 -11.37 14.96
C ARG A 109 -9.28 -10.92 16.38
N LEU A 110 -9.56 -9.63 16.59
CA LEU A 110 -9.81 -9.06 17.91
C LEU A 110 -11.04 -9.67 18.62
N HIS A 111 -12.02 -10.17 17.86
CA HIS A 111 -13.17 -10.91 18.39
C HIS A 111 -12.78 -12.19 19.14
N ALA A 112 -11.58 -12.74 18.91
CA ALA A 112 -11.09 -13.94 19.58
C ALA A 112 -10.53 -13.66 20.99
N VAL A 113 -10.54 -12.40 21.45
CA VAL A 113 -10.05 -12.06 22.78
C VAL A 113 -10.87 -12.79 23.87
N PRO A 114 -10.25 -13.34 24.91
CA PRO A 114 -10.98 -14.07 25.94
C PRO A 114 -12.03 -13.21 26.66
N THR A 115 -13.12 -13.82 27.13
CA THR A 115 -14.18 -13.11 27.87
C THR A 115 -13.61 -12.43 29.12
N SER A 116 -12.71 -13.10 29.85
CA SER A 116 -11.92 -12.46 30.91
C SER A 116 -10.61 -11.95 30.32
N LEU A 117 -10.41 -10.64 30.35
CA LEU A 117 -9.19 -10.02 29.87
C LEU A 117 -7.98 -10.48 30.71
N PRO A 118 -6.86 -10.91 30.08
CA PRO A 118 -5.64 -11.24 30.80
C PRO A 118 -5.13 -10.04 31.62
N LYS A 119 -4.68 -10.30 32.85
CA LYS A 119 -4.21 -9.24 33.74
C LYS A 119 -2.73 -8.95 33.49
N LEU A 120 -2.36 -7.69 33.70
CA LEU A 120 -0.98 -7.22 33.75
C LEU A 120 -0.48 -7.23 35.20
N ASP A 121 0.63 -7.92 35.45
CA ASP A 121 1.33 -7.85 36.73
C ASP A 121 2.13 -6.54 36.87
N VAL A 122 2.64 -6.03 35.74
CA VAL A 122 3.38 -4.77 35.62
C VAL A 122 2.76 -3.96 34.50
N PRO A 123 2.55 -2.63 34.67
CA PRO A 123 2.05 -1.79 33.60
C PRO A 123 2.94 -1.82 32.36
N LEU A 124 2.34 -1.83 31.16
CA LEU A 124 3.06 -1.59 29.91
C LEU A 124 3.20 -0.09 29.71
N THR A 125 4.37 0.38 29.26
CA THR A 125 4.62 1.79 28.98
C THR A 125 5.35 1.93 27.65
N GLY A 126 5.03 2.97 26.88
CA GLY A 126 5.77 3.28 25.66
C GLY A 126 5.77 4.77 25.36
N GLU A 127 6.81 5.20 24.66
CA GLU A 127 7.06 6.59 24.27
C GLU A 127 7.57 6.60 22.83
N SER A 128 6.96 7.42 21.96
CA SER A 128 7.44 7.57 20.59
C SER A 128 8.72 8.40 20.55
N ILE A 129 9.64 8.02 19.68
CA ILE A 129 10.93 8.75 19.49
C ILE A 129 10.87 9.76 18.34
N VAL A 130 9.72 9.83 17.66
CA VAL A 130 9.43 10.74 16.56
C VAL A 130 8.02 11.29 16.67
N THR A 131 7.79 12.46 16.08
CA THR A 131 6.48 13.12 16.04
C THR A 131 5.52 12.38 15.12
N TRP A 132 5.95 12.07 13.90
CA TRP A 132 5.08 11.53 12.86
C TRP A 132 5.31 10.04 12.62
N ARG A 133 4.22 9.29 12.54
CA ARG A 133 4.19 7.95 11.93
C ARG A 133 3.28 8.04 10.72
N TYR A 134 3.89 8.03 9.54
CA TYR A 134 3.25 8.27 8.25
C TYR A 134 2.80 6.98 7.55
N HIS A 135 1.69 7.04 6.80
CA HIS A 135 1.21 5.89 6.03
C HIS A 135 0.65 6.25 4.65
N LEU A 136 0.87 5.32 3.72
CA LEU A 136 0.48 5.25 2.31
C LEU A 136 1.35 6.02 1.31
N ASN A 137 1.51 5.45 0.11
CA ASN A 137 2.06 6.11 -1.06
C ASN A 137 0.91 6.66 -1.93
N PRO A 138 1.10 7.77 -2.65
CA PRO A 138 0.23 8.16 -3.77
C PRO A 138 -0.20 7.00 -4.69
N VAL A 139 0.69 6.08 -5.05
CA VAL A 139 0.37 4.96 -5.95
C VAL A 139 -0.32 3.78 -5.27
N THR A 140 -0.35 3.71 -3.92
CA THR A 140 -1.18 2.73 -3.19
C THR A 140 -2.65 2.87 -3.55
N PHE A 141 -3.09 4.09 -3.89
CA PHE A 141 -4.45 4.40 -4.33
C PHE A 141 -4.83 3.77 -5.67
N SER A 142 -3.85 3.29 -6.42
CA SER A 142 -4.05 2.54 -7.65
C SER A 142 -3.87 1.04 -7.42
N TYR A 143 -2.73 0.60 -6.89
CA TYR A 143 -2.42 -0.83 -6.84
C TYR A 143 -3.15 -1.61 -5.75
N THR A 144 -3.64 -0.93 -4.71
CA THR A 144 -4.34 -1.57 -3.60
C THR A 144 -5.77 -1.04 -3.48
N THR A 145 -5.95 0.27 -3.35
CA THR A 145 -7.24 0.82 -2.91
C THR A 145 -8.17 1.27 -4.04
N ALA A 146 -7.82 1.07 -5.32
CA ALA A 146 -8.57 1.61 -6.45
C ALA A 146 -10.06 1.21 -6.48
N PHE A 147 -10.38 0.06 -5.88
CA PHE A 147 -11.73 -0.49 -5.85
C PHE A 147 -12.24 -0.78 -4.44
N TRP A 148 -11.55 -0.30 -3.40
CA TRP A 148 -11.94 -0.50 -2.00
C TRP A 148 -13.30 0.12 -1.69
N THR A 149 -14.09 -0.59 -0.88
CA THR A 149 -15.32 -0.06 -0.30
C THR A 149 -15.04 0.69 1.00
N TRP A 150 -16.09 1.16 1.67
CA TRP A 150 -15.94 1.75 3.00
C TRP A 150 -15.41 0.73 4.02
N GLU A 151 -15.83 -0.52 3.93
CA GLU A 151 -15.48 -1.58 4.88
C GLU A 151 -13.97 -1.92 4.82
N ASP A 152 -13.38 -1.90 3.62
CA ASP A 152 -11.93 -2.05 3.41
C ASP A 152 -11.17 -0.89 4.09
N TRP A 153 -11.57 0.35 3.80
CA TRP A 153 -11.00 1.54 4.45
C TRP A 153 -11.22 1.55 5.96
N GLU A 154 -12.35 1.07 6.45
CA GLU A 154 -12.65 1.00 7.88
C GLU A 154 -11.67 0.09 8.61
N LEU A 155 -11.33 -1.05 7.99
CA LEU A 155 -10.34 -1.99 8.50
C LEU A 155 -8.93 -1.40 8.46
N GLU A 156 -8.54 -0.80 7.34
CA GLU A 156 -7.22 -0.17 7.18
C GLU A 156 -6.99 0.95 8.20
N LEU A 157 -8.00 1.79 8.45
CA LEU A 157 -7.88 2.89 9.40
C LEU A 157 -7.81 2.42 10.85
N ASP A 158 -8.56 1.35 11.20
CA ASP A 158 -8.47 0.74 12.53
C ASP A 158 -7.10 0.04 12.71
N TRP A 159 -6.57 -0.61 11.67
CA TRP A 159 -5.22 -1.19 11.66
C TRP A 159 -4.15 -0.11 11.87
N ALA A 160 -4.19 0.95 11.05
CA ALA A 160 -3.22 2.04 11.10
C ALA A 160 -3.20 2.73 12.48
N ALA A 161 -4.39 3.00 13.05
CA ALA A 161 -4.48 3.59 14.38
C ALA A 161 -3.85 2.70 15.46
N LEU A 162 -4.10 1.38 15.42
CA LEU A 162 -3.50 0.43 16.36
C LEU A 162 -1.97 0.39 16.27
N ARG A 163 -1.37 0.63 15.09
CA ARG A 163 0.09 0.75 14.94
C ARG A 163 0.63 2.15 15.29
N GLY A 164 -0.22 3.03 15.83
CA GLY A 164 0.16 4.37 16.21
C GLY A 164 0.45 5.30 15.02
N VAL A 165 -0.06 5.00 13.82
CA VAL A 165 -0.07 5.98 12.72
C VAL A 165 -0.81 7.24 13.18
N ASN A 166 -0.27 8.41 12.87
CA ASN A 166 -0.88 9.70 13.21
C ASN A 166 -0.85 10.72 12.06
N LEU A 167 -0.27 10.36 10.91
CA LEU A 167 -0.29 11.12 9.67
C LEU A 167 -0.56 10.16 8.51
N ILE A 168 -1.61 10.37 7.73
CA ILE A 168 -2.00 9.41 6.69
C ILE A 168 -2.53 10.12 5.45
N LEU A 169 -2.09 9.66 4.27
CA LEU A 169 -2.55 10.21 3.00
C LEU A 169 -4.04 9.90 2.77
N ALA A 170 -4.82 10.92 2.41
CA ALA A 170 -6.25 10.80 2.14
C ALA A 170 -6.55 11.38 0.76
N TRP A 171 -6.48 10.53 -0.27
CA TRP A 171 -6.46 10.91 -1.69
C TRP A 171 -7.69 10.48 -2.49
N VAL A 172 -8.65 9.77 -1.88
CA VAL A 172 -9.84 9.26 -2.58
C VAL A 172 -10.70 10.42 -3.09
N GLY A 173 -11.19 10.33 -4.32
CA GLY A 173 -12.13 11.30 -4.89
C GLY A 173 -11.54 12.68 -5.22
N TYR A 174 -10.22 12.84 -5.27
CA TYR A 174 -9.58 14.12 -5.65
C TYR A 174 -10.06 14.64 -7.02
N GLU A 175 -10.34 13.75 -7.97
CA GLU A 175 -10.83 14.09 -9.31
C GLU A 175 -12.10 14.94 -9.25
N LYS A 176 -12.98 14.72 -8.25
CA LYS A 176 -14.18 15.53 -8.06
C LYS A 176 -13.84 16.96 -7.64
N VAL A 177 -12.87 17.13 -6.75
CA VAL A 177 -12.38 18.45 -6.31
C VAL A 177 -11.77 19.20 -7.51
N LEU A 178 -10.99 18.51 -8.35
CA LEU A 178 -10.41 19.11 -9.54
C LEU A 178 -11.48 19.46 -10.59
N LEU A 179 -12.46 18.57 -10.83
CA LEU A 179 -13.59 18.82 -11.72
C LEU A 179 -14.34 20.10 -11.32
N ASP A 180 -14.70 20.24 -10.04
CA ASP A 180 -15.41 21.42 -9.56
C ASP A 180 -14.57 22.69 -9.69
N SER A 181 -13.27 22.61 -9.38
CA SER A 181 -12.37 23.76 -9.50
C SER A 181 -12.21 24.21 -10.96
N LEU A 182 -12.14 23.29 -11.92
CA LEU A 182 -12.06 23.60 -13.35
C LEU A 182 -13.39 24.13 -13.91
N ARG A 183 -14.52 23.63 -13.42
CA ARG A 183 -15.85 24.20 -13.72
C ARG A 183 -15.99 25.63 -13.21
N GLU A 184 -15.49 25.91 -12.01
CA GLU A 184 -15.45 27.28 -11.46
C GLU A 184 -14.63 28.24 -12.35
N LEU A 185 -13.59 27.75 -13.05
CA LEU A 185 -12.86 28.55 -14.06
C LEU A 185 -13.61 28.75 -15.39
N GLY A 186 -14.70 28.01 -15.63
CA GLY A 186 -15.54 28.09 -16.83
C GLY A 186 -15.32 26.97 -17.87
N MET A 187 -14.61 25.89 -17.53
CA MET A 187 -14.45 24.71 -18.39
C MET A 187 -15.73 23.85 -18.39
N THR A 188 -16.03 23.17 -19.49
CA THR A 188 -17.18 22.26 -19.59
C THR A 188 -16.81 20.83 -19.23
N ASP A 189 -17.80 19.99 -18.93
CA ASP A 189 -17.57 18.59 -18.60
C ASP A 189 -16.91 17.82 -19.75
N GLU A 190 -17.28 18.14 -20.99
CA GLU A 190 -16.70 17.55 -22.20
C GLU A 190 -15.21 17.89 -22.36
N GLU A 191 -14.73 18.97 -21.73
CA GLU A 191 -13.33 19.37 -21.74
C GLU A 191 -12.53 18.76 -20.59
N ILE A 192 -13.20 18.45 -19.48
CA ILE A 192 -12.56 17.98 -18.25
C ILE A 192 -12.59 16.45 -18.15
N LEU A 193 -13.72 15.80 -18.40
CA LEU A 193 -13.86 14.35 -18.18
C LEU A 193 -12.84 13.52 -19.00
N PRO A 194 -12.53 13.85 -20.27
CA PRO A 194 -11.51 13.14 -21.02
C PRO A 194 -10.09 13.32 -20.49
N PHE A 195 -9.83 14.26 -19.57
CA PHE A 195 -8.52 14.42 -18.94
C PHE A 195 -8.20 13.30 -17.96
N PHE A 196 -9.24 12.79 -17.28
CA PHE A 196 -9.07 11.77 -16.25
C PHE A 196 -8.81 10.39 -16.85
N SER A 197 -7.87 9.69 -16.24
CA SER A 197 -7.64 8.27 -16.54
C SER A 197 -8.72 7.39 -15.90
N GLY A 198 -8.71 6.10 -16.22
CA GLY A 198 -9.55 5.12 -15.57
C GLY A 198 -9.17 4.88 -14.10
N PRO A 199 -10.08 4.30 -13.30
CA PRO A 199 -9.95 4.20 -11.84
C PRO A 199 -8.65 3.58 -11.34
N ALA A 200 -8.18 2.53 -12.00
CA ALA A 200 -6.96 1.82 -11.63
C ALA A 200 -5.69 2.64 -11.87
N PHE A 201 -5.75 3.75 -12.62
CA PHE A 201 -4.60 4.51 -13.06
C PHE A 201 -4.54 5.95 -12.52
N GLN A 202 -5.50 6.33 -11.66
CA GLN A 202 -5.64 7.71 -11.19
C GLN A 202 -4.40 8.24 -10.45
N ALA A 203 -3.64 7.40 -9.74
CA ALA A 203 -2.43 7.87 -9.08
C ALA A 203 -1.44 8.53 -10.06
N TRP A 204 -1.20 7.91 -11.23
CA TRP A 204 -0.31 8.45 -12.25
C TRP A 204 -0.92 9.63 -13.02
N ASN A 205 -2.25 9.73 -13.07
CA ASN A 205 -2.89 10.93 -13.60
C ASN A 205 -2.74 12.13 -12.65
N ARG A 206 -2.90 11.92 -11.34
CA ARG A 206 -2.67 12.93 -10.30
C ARG A 206 -1.22 13.42 -10.26
N LEU A 207 -0.28 12.52 -10.50
CA LEU A 207 1.16 12.81 -10.58
C LEU A 207 1.59 13.39 -11.95
N GLY A 208 0.66 13.52 -12.90
CA GLY A 208 0.91 14.11 -14.22
C GLY A 208 1.74 13.25 -15.17
N ASN A 209 1.89 11.96 -14.87
CA ASN A 209 2.59 11.01 -15.73
C ASN A 209 1.74 10.60 -16.92
N ILE A 210 0.44 10.40 -16.68
CA ILE A 210 -0.53 10.02 -17.71
C ILE A 210 -1.75 10.93 -17.69
N GLN A 211 -2.51 10.92 -18.77
CA GLN A 211 -3.78 11.62 -18.90
C GLN A 211 -4.66 10.93 -19.93
N GLY A 212 -5.78 11.56 -20.25
CA GLY A 212 -6.69 11.03 -21.26
C GLY A 212 -7.55 9.95 -20.64
N SER A 213 -8.64 9.59 -21.29
CA SER A 213 -9.49 8.41 -21.01
C SER A 213 -8.75 7.07 -21.21
N TRP A 214 -7.44 7.03 -20.88
CA TRP A 214 -6.65 5.84 -20.68
C TRP A 214 -7.36 4.92 -19.70
N GLY A 215 -7.47 3.63 -20.03
CA GLY A 215 -8.38 2.71 -19.33
C GLY A 215 -9.72 2.51 -20.04
N GLY A 216 -9.98 3.19 -21.16
CA GLY A 216 -11.00 2.82 -22.16
C GLY A 216 -12.06 3.89 -22.43
N HIS A 217 -12.61 4.51 -21.38
CA HIS A 217 -13.68 5.51 -21.44
C HIS A 217 -13.52 6.56 -20.34
N ASP A 218 -14.25 7.66 -20.46
CA ASP A 218 -14.31 8.70 -19.43
C ASP A 218 -14.93 8.15 -18.15
N VAL A 219 -14.40 8.55 -17.00
CA VAL A 219 -15.04 8.29 -15.71
C VAL A 219 -16.35 9.06 -15.60
N SER A 220 -17.40 8.44 -15.03
CA SER A 220 -18.69 9.09 -14.89
C SER A 220 -18.70 10.07 -13.71
N ILE A 221 -19.47 11.15 -13.82
CA ILE A 221 -19.70 12.10 -12.71
C ILE A 221 -20.27 11.37 -11.49
N ALA A 222 -21.14 10.39 -11.69
CA ALA A 222 -21.71 9.58 -10.60
C ALA A 222 -20.61 8.83 -9.83
N TRP A 223 -19.62 8.25 -10.52
CA TRP A 223 -18.48 7.62 -9.86
C TRP A 223 -17.61 8.64 -9.12
N LEU A 224 -17.33 9.81 -9.72
CA LEU A 224 -16.58 10.89 -9.06
C LEU A 224 -17.25 11.36 -7.76
N GLU A 225 -18.57 11.54 -7.77
CA GLU A 225 -19.35 11.88 -6.56
C GLU A 225 -19.27 10.75 -5.52
N ALA A 226 -19.40 9.49 -5.94
CA ALA A 226 -19.35 8.35 -5.02
C ALA A 226 -17.97 8.19 -4.35
N GLN A 227 -16.88 8.42 -5.08
CA GLN A 227 -15.52 8.46 -4.51
C GLN A 227 -15.35 9.63 -3.53
N PHE A 228 -15.91 10.79 -3.86
CA PHE A 228 -15.87 11.94 -2.96
C PHE A 228 -16.67 11.72 -1.67
N ASP A 229 -17.82 11.05 -1.75
CA ASP A 229 -18.61 10.65 -0.59
C ASP A 229 -17.89 9.60 0.27
N LEU A 230 -17.18 8.65 -0.36
CA LEU A 230 -16.31 7.72 0.35
C LEU A 230 -15.20 8.47 1.10
N GLN A 231 -14.57 9.46 0.47
CA GLN A 231 -13.54 10.30 1.10
C GLN A 231 -14.05 11.06 2.31
N LYS A 232 -15.30 11.56 2.30
CA LYS A 232 -15.90 12.20 3.49
C LYS A 232 -15.94 11.24 4.69
N LYS A 233 -16.24 9.95 4.45
CA LYS A 233 -16.22 8.92 5.51
C LYS A 233 -14.79 8.64 5.99
N ILE A 234 -13.85 8.49 5.06
CA ILE A 234 -12.42 8.26 5.33
C ILE A 234 -11.85 9.38 6.20
N VAL A 235 -11.97 10.63 5.77
CA VAL A 235 -11.44 11.79 6.50
C VAL A 235 -12.09 11.92 7.88
N ASN A 236 -13.40 11.72 7.98
CA ASN A 236 -14.07 11.73 9.28
C ASN A 236 -13.52 10.65 10.22
N ARG A 237 -13.22 9.43 9.72
CA ARG A 237 -12.65 8.36 10.55
C ARG A 237 -11.19 8.60 10.91
N ILE A 238 -10.38 9.15 10.00
CA ILE A 238 -8.99 9.57 10.30
C ILE A 238 -9.00 10.52 11.50
N VAL A 239 -9.84 11.57 11.44
CA VAL A 239 -9.97 12.56 12.52
C VAL A 239 -10.57 11.95 13.78
N GLU A 240 -11.56 11.05 13.67
CA GLU A 240 -12.16 10.32 14.79
C GLU A 240 -11.09 9.55 15.59
N LEU A 241 -10.20 8.83 14.89
CA LEU A 241 -9.11 8.06 15.49
C LEU A 241 -7.94 8.92 15.99
N GLY A 242 -7.99 10.24 15.75
CA GLY A 242 -6.96 11.18 16.18
C GLY A 242 -5.72 11.23 15.30
N MET A 243 -5.86 10.78 14.05
CA MET A 243 -4.84 10.92 13.01
C MET A 243 -5.06 12.23 12.24
N THR A 244 -4.00 12.72 11.59
CA THR A 244 -4.04 13.89 10.70
C THR A 244 -4.16 13.43 9.24
N PRO A 245 -5.23 13.78 8.51
CA PRO A 245 -5.32 13.49 7.08
C PRO A 245 -4.38 14.41 6.30
N VAL A 246 -3.58 13.85 5.40
CA VAL A 246 -2.85 14.62 4.39
C VAL A 246 -3.74 14.73 3.16
N LEU A 247 -4.20 15.94 2.85
CA LEU A 247 -5.10 16.18 1.72
C LEU A 247 -4.32 16.59 0.46
N PRO A 248 -4.79 16.27 -0.76
CA PRO A 248 -4.17 16.73 -1.99
C PRO A 248 -4.24 18.26 -2.13
N ALA A 249 -3.21 18.85 -2.71
CA ALA A 249 -3.23 20.21 -3.25
C ALA A 249 -3.08 20.19 -4.78
N PHE A 250 -3.32 21.32 -5.44
CA PHE A 250 -3.26 21.43 -6.90
C PHE A 250 -1.81 21.35 -7.41
N PRO A 251 -1.40 20.29 -8.14
CA PRO A 251 -0.01 20.14 -8.55
C PRO A 251 0.37 20.96 -9.78
N GLY A 252 -0.61 21.46 -10.54
CA GLY A 252 -0.41 22.21 -11.79
C GLY A 252 -0.88 21.49 -13.05
N PHE A 253 -1.27 20.21 -12.98
CA PHE A 253 -1.75 19.47 -14.14
C PHE A 253 -3.19 19.87 -14.51
N VAL A 254 -3.41 20.17 -15.79
CA VAL A 254 -4.69 20.70 -16.31
C VAL A 254 -5.06 20.06 -17.65
N PRO A 255 -6.35 20.03 -18.03
CA PRO A 255 -6.72 19.59 -19.37
C PRO A 255 -6.17 20.55 -20.44
N PRO A 256 -5.81 20.07 -21.65
CA PRO A 256 -5.30 20.90 -22.73
C PRO A 256 -6.22 22.07 -23.13
N ALA A 257 -7.53 21.92 -22.90
CA ALA A 257 -8.55 22.92 -23.20
C ALA A 257 -8.51 24.18 -22.31
N ILE A 258 -7.67 24.23 -21.26
CA ILE A 258 -7.58 25.36 -20.31
C ILE A 258 -7.37 26.72 -21.01
N LYS A 259 -6.66 26.75 -22.15
CA LYS A 259 -6.42 27.97 -22.91
C LYS A 259 -7.68 28.59 -23.53
N ARG A 260 -8.79 27.85 -23.62
CA ARG A 260 -10.08 28.44 -24.02
C ARG A 260 -10.58 29.45 -22.99
N VAL A 261 -10.46 29.11 -21.69
CA VAL A 261 -10.96 29.94 -20.58
C VAL A 261 -9.88 30.85 -19.99
N ARG A 262 -8.60 30.53 -20.24
CA ARG A 262 -7.43 31.35 -19.88
C ARG A 262 -6.45 31.45 -21.06
N PRO A 263 -6.73 32.29 -22.08
CA PRO A 263 -5.94 32.36 -23.32
C PRO A 263 -4.46 32.72 -23.14
N HIS A 264 -4.13 33.41 -22.06
CA HIS A 264 -2.77 33.85 -21.75
C HIS A 264 -2.07 32.97 -20.71
N ALA A 265 -2.69 31.86 -20.28
CA ALA A 265 -2.11 30.98 -19.28
C ALA A 265 -0.79 30.36 -19.78
N THR A 266 0.22 30.39 -18.91
CA THR A 266 1.54 29.80 -19.15
C THR A 266 1.49 28.29 -18.89
N VAL A 267 1.25 27.54 -19.95
CA VAL A 267 1.16 26.06 -19.92
C VAL A 267 2.29 25.47 -20.74
N VAL A 268 2.99 24.50 -20.15
CA VAL A 268 4.02 23.68 -20.81
C VAL A 268 3.62 22.21 -20.75
N ASN A 269 3.95 21.41 -21.75
CA ASN A 269 3.72 19.97 -21.67
C ASN A 269 4.88 19.29 -20.95
N GLY A 270 4.56 18.28 -20.13
CA GLY A 270 5.55 17.39 -19.53
C GLY A 270 6.25 16.51 -20.59
N SER A 271 7.25 15.74 -20.16
CA SER A 271 7.92 14.77 -21.03
C SER A 271 7.05 13.53 -21.27
N GLN A 272 7.33 12.79 -22.36
CA GLN A 272 6.79 11.45 -22.54
C GLN A 272 7.21 10.56 -21.38
N TRP A 273 6.27 9.80 -20.81
CA TRP A 273 6.52 8.93 -19.67
C TRP A 273 6.31 7.46 -20.07
N SER A 274 7.29 6.62 -19.76
CA SER A 274 7.29 5.16 -19.93
C SER A 274 6.79 4.64 -21.29
N GLY A 275 7.06 5.36 -22.38
CA GLY A 275 6.68 4.95 -23.74
C GLY A 275 5.19 5.07 -24.05
N PHE A 276 4.40 5.71 -23.18
CA PHE A 276 2.98 5.96 -23.46
C PHE A 276 2.78 6.78 -24.74
N PRO A 277 1.76 6.48 -25.56
CA PRO A 277 1.39 7.31 -26.68
C PRO A 277 1.08 8.75 -26.22
N THR A 278 1.56 9.77 -26.93
CA THR A 278 1.45 11.20 -26.55
C THR A 278 0.06 11.61 -26.07
N LYS A 279 -1.03 11.07 -26.65
CA LYS A 279 -2.41 11.37 -26.20
C LYS A 279 -2.70 10.99 -24.73
N PHE A 280 -1.90 10.10 -24.15
CA PHE A 280 -2.07 9.57 -22.79
C PHE A 280 -0.94 9.98 -21.83
N THR A 281 -0.03 10.87 -22.24
CA THR A 281 1.12 11.34 -21.45
C THR A 281 1.39 12.81 -21.82
N GLU A 282 2.59 13.34 -21.56
CA GLU A 282 2.99 14.71 -21.94
C GLU A 282 2.00 15.74 -21.37
N VAL A 283 1.61 15.51 -20.11
CA VAL A 283 0.50 16.18 -19.46
C VAL A 283 0.72 17.68 -19.43
N SER A 284 -0.32 18.45 -19.74
CA SER A 284 -0.27 19.90 -19.70
C SER A 284 -0.10 20.39 -18.26
N PHE A 285 0.97 21.15 -18.03
CA PHE A 285 1.38 21.69 -16.74
C PHE A 285 1.26 23.22 -16.75
N LEU A 286 0.34 23.73 -15.95
CA LEU A 286 0.16 25.14 -15.65
C LEU A 286 1.27 25.62 -14.71
N SER A 287 2.04 26.61 -15.15
CA SER A 287 3.15 27.17 -14.38
C SER A 287 2.66 27.77 -13.05
N PRO A 288 3.32 27.46 -11.91
CA PRO A 288 3.11 28.16 -10.64
C PRO A 288 3.30 29.68 -10.70
N LEU A 289 4.00 30.19 -11.72
CA LEU A 289 4.19 31.63 -11.95
C LEU A 289 2.94 32.31 -12.54
N ASP A 290 2.00 31.52 -13.06
CA ASP A 290 0.73 32.01 -13.61
C ASP A 290 -0.28 32.28 -12.50
N GLU A 291 -1.02 33.39 -12.57
CA GLU A 291 -2.04 33.72 -11.58
C GLU A 291 -3.16 32.68 -11.49
N THR A 292 -3.45 32.00 -12.60
CA THR A 292 -4.45 30.92 -12.67
C THR A 292 -4.07 29.76 -11.75
N PHE A 293 -2.77 29.50 -11.53
CA PHE A 293 -2.33 28.46 -10.62
C PHE A 293 -2.78 28.76 -9.18
N ALA A 294 -2.61 30.00 -8.74
CA ALA A 294 -3.01 30.42 -7.40
C ALA A 294 -4.54 30.43 -7.22
N GLU A 295 -5.29 30.79 -8.27
CA GLU A 295 -6.76 30.69 -8.30
C GLU A 295 -7.23 29.24 -8.10
N LEU A 296 -6.68 28.29 -8.87
CA LEU A 296 -6.99 26.87 -8.75
C LEU A 296 -6.56 26.28 -7.41
N GLN A 297 -5.36 26.64 -6.94
CA GLN A 297 -4.85 26.19 -5.65
C GLN A 297 -5.78 26.59 -4.50
N LYS A 298 -6.30 27.83 -4.55
CA LYS A 298 -7.29 28.32 -3.59
C LYS A 298 -8.63 27.60 -3.72
N SER A 299 -9.13 27.37 -4.93
CA SER A 299 -10.38 26.64 -5.15
C SER A 299 -10.29 25.20 -4.62
N VAL A 300 -9.23 24.46 -4.96
CA VAL A 300 -9.00 23.08 -4.50
C VAL A 300 -8.96 22.97 -2.97
N ILE A 301 -8.21 23.85 -2.31
CA ILE A 301 -8.12 23.85 -0.83
C ILE A 301 -9.46 24.26 -0.20
N SER A 302 -10.10 25.31 -0.72
CA SER A 302 -11.37 25.82 -0.18
C SER A 302 -12.50 24.80 -0.35
N THR A 303 -12.55 24.08 -1.46
CA THR A 303 -13.52 23.02 -1.72
C THR A 303 -13.36 21.87 -0.74
N GLN A 304 -12.13 21.45 -0.45
CA GLN A 304 -11.87 20.43 0.57
C GLN A 304 -12.19 20.91 1.98
N MET A 305 -11.83 22.14 2.34
CA MET A 305 -12.18 22.71 3.65
C MET A 305 -13.69 22.82 3.85
N ARG A 306 -14.45 23.17 2.79
CA ARG A 306 -15.92 23.16 2.82
C ARG A 306 -16.48 21.76 3.05
N ALA A 307 -15.90 20.75 2.39
CA ALA A 307 -16.42 19.39 2.43
C ALA A 307 -16.04 18.61 3.70
N PHE A 308 -14.81 18.81 4.19
CA PHE A 308 -14.24 18.01 5.27
C PHE A 308 -14.06 18.80 6.58
N GLY A 309 -14.15 20.14 6.53
CA GLY A 309 -13.82 21.04 7.64
C GLY A 309 -12.34 21.38 7.71
N ASN A 310 -11.96 22.20 8.69
CA ASN A 310 -10.56 22.55 8.97
C ASN A 310 -9.88 21.44 9.78
N VAL A 311 -9.65 20.29 9.14
CA VAL A 311 -9.18 19.05 9.78
C VAL A 311 -7.69 18.79 9.61
N THR A 312 -7.00 19.58 8.78
CA THR A 312 -5.57 19.45 8.54
C THR A 312 -4.96 20.77 8.08
N HIS A 313 -3.65 20.85 8.21
CA HIS A 313 -2.82 21.89 7.63
C HIS A 313 -1.73 21.29 6.72
N VAL A 314 -1.72 19.98 6.50
CA VAL A 314 -0.70 19.27 5.71
C VAL A 314 -1.28 18.89 4.35
N TYR A 315 -0.65 19.35 3.28
CA TYR A 315 -1.13 19.14 1.90
C TYR A 315 -0.07 18.45 1.04
N ALA A 316 -0.43 17.33 0.41
CA ALA A 316 0.43 16.62 -0.54
C ALA A 316 0.40 17.30 -1.91
N LEU A 317 1.58 17.61 -2.46
CA LEU A 317 1.73 18.22 -3.78
C LEU A 317 3.05 17.78 -4.42
N ASP A 318 2.97 17.10 -5.55
CA ASP A 318 4.14 16.66 -6.33
C ASP A 318 3.98 17.07 -7.80
N GLN A 319 5.00 17.74 -8.35
CA GLN A 319 4.94 18.32 -9.71
C GLN A 319 5.83 17.59 -10.72
N PHE A 320 6.87 16.92 -10.22
CA PHE A 320 7.97 16.39 -11.05
C PHE A 320 8.28 14.93 -10.69
N ASN A 321 7.25 14.16 -10.34
CA ASN A 321 7.39 12.73 -10.11
C ASN A 321 7.73 12.03 -11.43
N GLU A 322 8.97 11.57 -11.57
CA GLU A 322 9.51 10.91 -12.77
C GLU A 322 9.45 11.72 -14.07
N ILE A 323 9.24 13.04 -13.95
CA ILE A 323 9.14 13.99 -15.06
C ILE A 323 10.18 15.09 -14.83
N ASN A 324 10.81 15.56 -15.91
CA ASN A 324 11.76 16.66 -15.81
C ASN A 324 11.03 18.02 -15.81
N PRO A 325 11.42 18.98 -14.96
CA PRO A 325 11.03 20.37 -15.10
C PRO A 325 11.42 20.94 -16.48
N ALA A 326 10.73 21.98 -16.93
CA ALA A 326 11.03 22.61 -18.22
C ALA A 326 12.42 23.25 -18.31
N SER A 327 13.05 23.56 -17.16
CA SER A 327 14.41 24.07 -17.07
C SER A 327 15.09 23.62 -15.78
N GLY A 328 16.40 23.38 -15.86
CA GLY A 328 17.27 23.09 -14.72
C GLY A 328 17.97 24.32 -14.13
N GLU A 329 17.63 25.52 -14.60
CA GLU A 329 18.18 26.78 -14.07
C GLU A 329 17.77 26.99 -12.62
N LEU A 330 18.74 27.30 -11.75
CA LEU A 330 18.52 27.37 -10.30
C LEU A 330 17.45 28.40 -9.92
N GLY A 331 17.49 29.57 -10.56
CA GLY A 331 16.50 30.64 -10.32
C GLY A 331 15.08 30.24 -10.75
N TYR A 332 14.97 29.46 -11.84
CA TYR A 332 13.68 28.94 -12.29
C TYR A 332 13.10 27.94 -11.28
N LEU A 333 13.90 26.95 -10.86
CA LEU A 333 13.48 25.94 -9.88
C LEU A 333 13.07 26.58 -8.54
N ARG A 334 13.87 27.52 -8.03
CA ARG A 334 13.52 28.27 -6.81
C ARG A 334 12.21 29.05 -6.97
N ASN A 335 12.01 29.70 -8.10
CA ASN A 335 10.81 30.51 -8.31
C ASN A 335 9.55 29.66 -8.45
N LEU A 336 9.63 28.48 -9.06
CA LEU A 336 8.50 27.53 -9.11
C LEU A 336 8.02 27.19 -7.70
N SER A 337 8.89 26.67 -6.85
CA SER A 337 8.54 26.26 -5.49
C SER A 337 8.15 27.45 -4.60
N LEU A 338 8.76 28.63 -4.78
CA LEU A 338 8.35 29.85 -4.09
C LEU A 338 6.89 30.21 -4.37
N HIS A 339 6.46 30.15 -5.64
CA HIS A 339 5.09 30.52 -6.01
C HIS A 339 4.09 29.43 -5.63
N THR A 340 4.47 28.15 -5.73
CA THR A 340 3.68 27.03 -5.19
C THR A 340 3.48 27.16 -3.67
N TRP A 341 4.53 27.46 -2.92
CA TRP A 341 4.41 27.69 -1.48
C TRP A 341 3.53 28.90 -1.17
N ARG A 342 3.74 30.03 -1.85
CA ARG A 342 2.89 31.23 -1.65
C ARG A 342 1.41 30.98 -1.96
N SER A 343 1.09 30.21 -2.99
CA SER A 343 -0.31 29.88 -3.30
C SER A 343 -0.94 28.96 -2.24
N LEU A 344 -0.19 28.00 -1.70
CA LEU A 344 -0.61 27.22 -0.54
C LEU A 344 -0.89 28.11 0.68
N LYS A 345 0.05 29.01 1.04
CA LYS A 345 -0.12 29.93 2.18
C LYS A 345 -1.27 30.91 1.97
N ALA A 346 -1.52 31.35 0.74
CA ALA A 346 -2.64 32.22 0.41
C ALA A 346 -4.01 31.51 0.56
N ALA A 347 -4.05 30.21 0.30
CA ALA A 347 -5.26 29.39 0.49
C ALA A 347 -5.47 28.99 1.96
N ASN A 348 -4.40 28.61 2.66
CA ASN A 348 -4.40 28.31 4.08
C ASN A 348 -3.09 28.83 4.72
N PRO A 349 -3.14 29.87 5.57
CA PRO A 349 -1.94 30.43 6.21
C PRO A 349 -1.16 29.45 7.10
N ALA A 350 -1.76 28.34 7.52
CA ALA A 350 -1.09 27.27 8.29
C ALA A 350 -0.54 26.16 7.39
N ALA A 351 -0.74 26.21 6.06
CA ALA A 351 -0.37 25.13 5.15
C ALA A 351 1.11 24.74 5.26
N VAL A 352 1.32 23.43 5.34
CA VAL A 352 2.59 22.71 5.22
C VAL A 352 2.53 21.90 3.92
N TRP A 353 3.53 22.10 3.08
CA TRP A 353 3.69 21.36 1.83
C TRP A 353 4.39 20.03 2.11
N MET A 354 3.63 18.93 2.04
CA MET A 354 4.21 17.59 2.01
C MET A 354 4.61 17.20 0.57
N MET A 355 5.85 16.79 0.37
CA MET A 355 6.40 16.41 -0.94
C MET A 355 7.17 15.10 -0.87
N GLN A 356 7.04 14.26 -1.89
CA GLN A 356 7.84 13.06 -2.06
C GLN A 356 9.28 13.41 -2.48
N GLY A 357 10.26 12.77 -1.85
CA GLY A 357 11.67 12.87 -2.23
C GLY A 357 12.08 12.00 -3.42
N TRP A 358 11.16 11.22 -4.01
CA TRP A 358 11.43 10.23 -5.07
C TRP A 358 12.12 10.83 -6.29
N LEU A 359 11.70 12.02 -6.74
CA LEU A 359 12.29 12.68 -7.90
C LEU A 359 13.80 12.86 -7.79
N PHE A 360 14.32 13.02 -6.57
CA PHE A 360 15.74 13.15 -6.31
C PHE A 360 16.47 11.83 -6.60
N TYR A 361 15.87 10.68 -6.27
CA TYR A 361 16.43 9.38 -6.61
C TYR A 361 16.25 9.04 -8.10
N ASP A 362 15.02 9.09 -8.62
CA ASP A 362 14.68 8.63 -9.97
C ASP A 362 15.38 9.46 -11.07
N LYS A 363 15.31 10.78 -10.96
CA LYS A 363 15.95 11.72 -11.89
C LYS A 363 17.23 12.30 -11.32
N LYS A 364 18.05 11.49 -10.63
CA LYS A 364 19.31 11.94 -9.99
C LYS A 364 20.30 12.64 -10.94
N ASP A 365 20.26 12.32 -12.23
CA ASP A 365 21.13 12.95 -13.24
C ASP A 365 20.71 14.41 -13.51
N PHE A 366 19.41 14.71 -13.35
CA PHE A 366 18.91 16.09 -13.35
C PHE A 366 19.04 16.72 -11.96
N TRP A 367 18.60 16.04 -10.90
CA TRP A 367 18.56 16.56 -9.53
C TRP A 367 19.89 16.41 -8.79
N ASP A 368 20.88 17.20 -9.20
CA ASP A 368 22.09 17.39 -8.40
C ASP A 368 21.82 18.21 -7.13
N THR A 369 22.78 18.22 -6.19
CA THR A 369 22.64 18.93 -4.90
C THR A 369 22.31 20.42 -5.05
N SER A 370 22.80 21.10 -6.09
CA SER A 370 22.55 22.53 -6.30
C SER A 370 21.10 22.79 -6.74
N ARG A 371 20.56 21.96 -7.65
CA ARG A 371 19.17 22.04 -8.10
C ARG A 371 18.19 21.65 -7.02
N ILE A 372 18.50 20.61 -6.23
CA ILE A 372 17.70 20.24 -5.06
C ILE A 372 17.67 21.41 -4.07
N SER A 373 18.84 21.97 -3.72
CA SER A 373 18.92 23.12 -2.81
C SER A 373 18.12 24.32 -3.34
N ALA A 374 18.24 24.64 -4.62
CA ALA A 374 17.52 25.75 -5.23
C ALA A 374 15.99 25.54 -5.17
N TYR A 375 15.51 24.37 -5.58
CA TYR A 375 14.09 24.03 -5.53
C TYR A 375 13.56 24.06 -4.10
N LEU A 376 14.21 23.43 -3.14
CA LEU A 376 13.75 23.45 -1.75
C LEU A 376 13.84 24.86 -1.12
N SER A 377 14.80 25.70 -1.52
CA SER A 377 14.95 27.06 -0.98
C SER A 377 13.82 28.04 -1.33
N GLY A 378 12.93 27.69 -2.28
CA GLY A 378 11.74 28.49 -2.56
C GLY A 378 10.72 28.47 -1.41
N VAL A 379 10.73 27.42 -0.57
CA VAL A 379 9.99 27.42 0.69
C VAL A 379 10.82 28.11 1.76
N GLU A 380 10.51 29.37 2.05
CA GLU A 380 11.37 30.26 2.86
C GLU A 380 11.34 29.92 4.36
N ARG A 381 10.30 29.24 4.84
CA ARG A 381 10.19 28.73 6.21
C ARG A 381 10.32 27.20 6.20
N ASN A 382 11.27 26.66 6.95
CA ASN A 382 11.50 25.21 6.94
C ASN A 382 10.27 24.42 7.41
N ASP A 383 9.58 24.88 8.44
CA ASP A 383 8.40 24.20 9.01
C ASP A 383 7.15 24.27 8.11
N ASP A 384 7.17 25.06 7.03
CA ASP A 384 6.11 25.08 6.02
C ASP A 384 6.30 23.95 4.96
N MET A 385 7.29 23.06 5.12
CA MET A 385 7.52 21.90 4.25
C MET A 385 7.78 20.64 5.06
N LEU A 386 7.34 19.49 4.54
CA LEU A 386 7.60 18.17 5.08
C LEU A 386 8.00 17.21 3.95
N LEU A 387 9.21 16.68 4.00
CA LEU A 387 9.71 15.79 2.95
C LEU A 387 9.51 14.33 3.34
N LEU A 388 9.08 13.51 2.39
CA LEU A 388 9.13 12.05 2.54
C LEU A 388 10.40 11.55 1.88
N ASP A 389 11.39 11.08 2.64
CA ASP A 389 12.53 10.37 2.05
C ASP A 389 12.07 8.95 1.68
N LEU A 390 11.47 8.86 0.48
CA LEU A 390 10.49 7.83 0.13
C LEU A 390 11.03 6.40 0.19
N TYR A 391 12.34 6.20 0.02
CA TYR A 391 12.98 4.89 -0.10
C TYR A 391 14.22 4.78 0.81
N SER A 392 14.07 5.14 2.08
CA SER A 392 15.18 5.36 3.01
C SER A 392 15.90 4.08 3.43
N GLU A 393 15.23 2.93 3.42
CA GLU A 393 15.82 1.63 3.78
C GLU A 393 16.87 1.15 2.79
N SER A 394 16.83 1.64 1.55
CA SER A 394 17.68 1.14 0.48
C SER A 394 18.39 2.23 -0.33
N LYS A 395 17.72 3.36 -0.59
CA LYS A 395 18.23 4.48 -1.38
C LYS A 395 17.93 5.82 -0.69
N PRO A 396 18.40 6.04 0.55
CA PRO A 396 18.16 7.28 1.28
C PRO A 396 18.75 8.49 0.53
N GLN A 397 18.00 9.59 0.53
CA GLN A 397 18.43 10.84 -0.09
C GLN A 397 18.87 11.87 0.96
N TRP A 398 18.46 11.72 2.23
CA TRP A 398 18.74 12.66 3.29
C TRP A 398 20.23 12.94 3.51
N GLN A 399 21.14 11.98 3.33
CA GLN A 399 22.58 12.22 3.51
C GLN A 399 23.13 13.20 2.48
N ARG A 400 22.82 13.00 1.19
CA ARG A 400 23.36 13.85 0.11
C ARG A 400 22.70 15.24 0.09
N THR A 401 21.49 15.36 0.63
CA THR A 401 20.80 16.65 0.81
C THR A 401 21.14 17.31 2.14
N LYS A 402 22.05 16.71 2.94
CA LYS A 402 22.46 17.18 4.26
C LYS A 402 21.24 17.45 5.16
N SER A 403 20.40 16.44 5.31
CA SER A 403 19.12 16.51 6.03
C SER A 403 18.16 17.52 5.39
N TYR A 404 18.01 17.45 4.06
CA TYR A 404 17.15 18.34 3.27
C TYR A 404 17.35 19.83 3.58
N PHE A 405 18.60 20.24 3.80
CA PHE A 405 18.99 21.61 4.12
C PHE A 405 18.25 22.18 5.34
N GLY A 406 17.94 21.32 6.32
CA GLY A 406 17.27 21.66 7.58
C GLY A 406 15.74 21.62 7.53
N LYS A 407 15.14 21.24 6.39
CA LYS A 407 13.68 21.03 6.32
C LYS A 407 13.28 19.74 7.05
N PRO A 408 12.12 19.72 7.74
CA PRO A 408 11.58 18.50 8.34
C PRO A 408 11.39 17.40 7.30
N TRP A 409 11.76 16.18 7.66
CA TRP A 409 11.59 15.02 6.79
C TRP A 409 11.21 13.75 7.57
N ILE A 410 10.63 12.79 6.87
CA ILE A 410 10.21 11.47 7.38
C ILE A 410 11.05 10.41 6.70
N TRP A 411 11.62 9.50 7.49
CA TRP A 411 12.31 8.30 7.00
C TRP A 411 11.24 7.28 6.59
N CYS A 412 11.12 6.99 5.30
CA CYS A 412 10.09 6.10 4.80
C CYS A 412 10.65 4.78 4.28
N GLN A 413 9.90 3.70 4.52
CA GLN A 413 10.10 2.40 3.91
C GLN A 413 9.19 2.23 2.69
N LEU A 414 9.78 2.14 1.51
CA LEU A 414 9.08 1.87 0.25
C LEU A 414 8.77 0.38 0.13
N HIS A 415 9.80 -0.46 0.26
CA HIS A 415 9.75 -1.93 0.26
C HIS A 415 9.19 -2.57 -1.03
N ASP A 416 7.90 -2.39 -1.28
CA ASP A 416 7.18 -2.95 -2.42
C ASP A 416 6.98 -1.93 -3.55
N PHE A 417 7.03 -2.46 -4.78
CA PHE A 417 6.75 -1.76 -6.03
C PHE A 417 5.66 -2.53 -6.77
N GLY A 418 4.59 -1.90 -7.25
CA GLY A 418 3.53 -2.53 -8.02
C GLY A 418 2.63 -3.54 -7.28
N GLY A 419 2.81 -3.78 -5.97
CA GLY A 419 2.15 -4.86 -5.24
C GLY A 419 2.70 -6.23 -5.62
N ASN A 420 4.02 -6.37 -5.71
CA ASN A 420 4.66 -7.59 -6.17
C ASN A 420 4.66 -8.66 -5.09
N MET A 421 4.30 -9.89 -5.43
CA MET A 421 4.12 -10.94 -4.44
C MET A 421 5.41 -11.74 -4.26
N GLY A 422 6.24 -11.37 -3.29
CA GLY A 422 7.46 -12.07 -2.92
C GLY A 422 7.74 -12.00 -1.42
N LEU A 423 8.24 -13.08 -0.83
CA LEU A 423 8.72 -13.05 0.56
C LEU A 423 10.06 -12.32 0.61
N TYR A 424 10.06 -11.14 1.24
CA TYR A 424 11.20 -10.24 1.24
C TYR A 424 11.20 -9.33 2.47
N GLY A 425 12.39 -8.93 2.90
CA GLY A 425 12.57 -7.88 3.91
C GLY A 425 14.03 -7.50 4.10
N GLN A 426 14.25 -6.34 4.70
CA GLN A 426 15.55 -5.86 5.17
C GLN A 426 15.45 -5.53 6.67
N ILE A 427 15.00 -6.50 7.48
CA ILE A 427 14.59 -6.23 8.87
C ILE A 427 15.69 -5.63 9.75
N MET A 428 16.97 -5.88 9.45
CA MET A 428 18.08 -5.26 10.17
C MET A 428 18.29 -3.79 9.76
N ASN A 429 18.12 -3.45 8.47
CA ASN A 429 18.20 -2.06 8.00
C ASN A 429 17.08 -1.21 8.58
N ILE A 430 15.83 -1.69 8.53
CA ILE A 430 14.66 -0.94 9.00
C ILE A 430 14.60 -0.79 10.54
N THR A 431 15.47 -1.48 11.28
CA THR A 431 15.60 -1.30 12.74
C THR A 431 16.82 -0.47 13.11
N ALA A 432 17.95 -0.64 12.42
CA ALA A 432 19.20 0.06 12.74
C ALA A 432 19.32 1.44 12.07
N ASP A 433 19.02 1.52 10.78
CA ASP A 433 19.24 2.72 9.95
C ASP A 433 18.35 3.92 10.35
N PRO A 434 17.05 3.77 10.67
CA PRO A 434 16.25 4.91 11.14
C PRO A 434 16.75 5.48 12.47
N ILE A 435 17.26 4.64 13.37
CA ILE A 435 17.87 5.09 14.64
C ILE A 435 19.20 5.79 14.38
N GLN A 436 20.00 5.29 13.43
CA GLN A 436 21.20 6.00 13.01
C GLN A 436 20.85 7.38 12.42
N ALA A 437 19.86 7.45 11.54
CA ALA A 437 19.41 8.70 10.94
C ALA A 437 18.92 9.69 11.99
N LEU A 438 18.13 9.24 12.97
CA LEU A 438 17.64 10.08 14.07
C LEU A 438 18.78 10.70 14.89
N ASN A 439 19.85 9.94 15.14
CA ASN A 439 21.04 10.44 15.85
C ASN A 439 21.88 11.42 15.02
N GLN A 440 21.76 11.39 13.69
CA GLN A 440 22.59 12.19 12.77
C GLN A 440 21.86 13.41 12.18
N SER A 441 20.53 13.48 12.33
CA SER A 441 19.68 14.47 11.69
C SER A 441 18.68 15.07 12.68
N HIS A 442 18.88 16.35 13.00
CA HIS A 442 17.94 17.10 13.84
C HIS A 442 16.62 17.45 13.15
N SER A 443 16.53 17.35 11.81
CA SER A 443 15.28 17.61 11.07
C SER A 443 14.54 16.33 10.66
N LEU A 444 14.96 15.16 11.15
CA LEU A 444 14.16 13.93 11.04
C LEU A 444 13.03 13.99 12.08
N VAL A 445 11.78 13.96 11.62
CA VAL A 445 10.60 14.17 12.47
C VAL A 445 9.63 13.00 12.46
N GLY A 446 9.89 11.94 11.69
CA GLY A 446 8.97 10.82 11.57
C GLY A 446 9.56 9.60 10.90
N PHE A 447 8.88 8.46 11.12
CA PHE A 447 9.05 7.24 10.32
C PHE A 447 7.76 6.99 9.52
N GLY A 448 7.83 6.30 8.39
CA GLY A 448 6.63 6.09 7.57
C GLY A 448 6.69 4.91 6.63
N LEU A 449 5.50 4.48 6.19
CA LEU A 449 5.33 3.45 5.18
C LEU A 449 4.88 4.09 3.86
N THR A 450 5.56 3.74 2.77
CA THR A 450 5.36 4.32 1.45
C THR A 450 5.29 3.26 0.36
N MET A 451 4.86 2.04 0.67
CA MET A 451 4.72 0.96 -0.31
C MET A 451 3.80 1.28 -1.46
N GLU A 452 4.16 0.82 -2.66
CA GLU A 452 3.29 0.98 -3.81
C GLU A 452 2.04 0.11 -3.71
N GLY A 453 2.14 -1.10 -3.16
CA GLY A 453 0.99 -1.95 -2.84
C GLY A 453 1.17 -2.76 -1.57
N GLN A 454 0.06 -3.30 -1.05
CA GLN A 454 0.09 -4.30 0.03
C GLN A 454 0.19 -5.70 -0.59
N GLU A 455 1.16 -6.49 -0.15
CA GLU A 455 1.59 -7.70 -0.86
C GLU A 455 1.84 -8.93 0.04
N GLY A 456 1.78 -8.77 1.37
CA GLY A 456 1.77 -9.89 2.34
C GLY A 456 2.90 -9.88 3.36
N ASN A 457 3.95 -9.08 3.17
CA ASN A 457 5.09 -8.95 4.09
C ASN A 457 4.78 -8.05 5.31
N GLU A 458 3.55 -8.12 5.84
CA GLU A 458 3.02 -7.22 6.88
C GLU A 458 3.93 -7.10 8.11
N VAL A 459 4.59 -8.20 8.52
CA VAL A 459 5.55 -8.21 9.64
C VAL A 459 6.70 -7.20 9.47
N VAL A 460 7.11 -6.94 8.23
CA VAL A 460 8.20 -6.01 7.90
C VAL A 460 7.72 -4.56 8.05
N TYR A 461 6.47 -4.27 7.69
CA TYR A 461 5.86 -2.95 7.83
C TYR A 461 5.53 -2.63 9.29
N ASP A 462 4.94 -3.58 10.02
CA ASP A 462 4.68 -3.45 11.46
C ASP A 462 5.99 -3.18 12.22
N LEU A 463 7.11 -3.83 11.84
CA LEU A 463 8.39 -3.66 12.51
C LEU A 463 8.93 -2.22 12.46
N LEU A 464 8.77 -1.49 11.36
CA LEU A 464 9.19 -0.07 11.30
C LEU A 464 8.28 0.84 12.13
N LEU A 465 6.96 0.60 12.09
CA LEU A 465 6.03 1.38 12.92
C LEU A 465 6.30 1.15 14.41
N ASP A 466 6.62 -0.08 14.80
CA ASP A 466 7.06 -0.42 16.15
C ASP A 466 8.42 0.19 16.51
N GLN A 467 9.33 0.32 15.55
CA GLN A 467 10.62 0.98 15.75
C GLN A 467 10.46 2.46 16.14
N ALA A 468 9.35 3.11 15.75
CA ALA A 468 9.02 4.48 16.17
C ALA A 468 8.75 4.63 17.68
N TRP A 469 8.66 3.52 18.43
CA TRP A 469 8.44 3.46 19.88
C TRP A 469 9.67 2.91 20.64
N SER A 470 10.81 2.74 19.96
CA SER A 470 12.04 2.24 20.56
C SER A 470 13.24 3.06 20.16
N ALA A 471 13.90 3.69 21.13
CA ALA A 471 15.14 4.46 20.93
C ALA A 471 16.36 3.60 20.53
N LYS A 472 16.21 2.26 20.54
CA LYS A 472 17.24 1.30 20.15
C LYS A 472 16.70 0.41 19.03
N PRO A 473 17.57 -0.14 18.16
CA PRO A 473 17.16 -1.14 17.20
C PRO A 473 16.44 -2.30 17.89
N ILE A 474 15.25 -2.67 17.39
CA ILE A 474 14.45 -3.75 17.96
C ILE A 474 15.18 -5.10 17.86
N ASP A 475 15.10 -5.92 18.91
CA ASP A 475 15.53 -7.33 18.83
C ASP A 475 14.58 -8.10 17.93
N THR A 476 14.97 -8.28 16.67
CA THR A 476 14.16 -8.97 15.67
C THR A 476 13.84 -10.42 16.06
N ARG A 477 14.69 -11.08 16.86
CA ARG A 477 14.40 -12.45 17.30
C ARG A 477 13.24 -12.48 18.30
N ALA A 478 13.25 -11.58 19.29
CA ALA A 478 12.14 -11.46 20.24
C ALA A 478 10.86 -11.02 19.51
N TYR A 479 10.98 -10.04 18.61
CA TYR A 479 9.86 -9.52 17.83
C TYR A 479 9.14 -10.61 17.01
N PHE A 480 9.88 -11.38 16.21
CA PHE A 480 9.29 -12.46 15.40
C PHE A 480 8.72 -13.59 16.25
N ARG A 481 9.25 -13.83 17.45
CA ARG A 481 8.63 -14.78 18.38
C ARG A 481 7.27 -14.27 18.86
N ASN A 482 7.17 -13.00 19.24
CA ASN A 482 5.89 -12.40 19.64
C ASN A 482 4.89 -12.39 18.47
N TRP A 483 5.36 -12.11 17.26
CA TRP A 483 4.56 -12.22 16.03
C TRP A 483 3.94 -13.62 15.88
N VAL A 484 4.73 -14.68 16.02
CA VAL A 484 4.24 -16.07 15.97
C VAL A 484 3.20 -16.34 17.06
N SER A 485 3.44 -15.86 18.28
CA SER A 485 2.51 -16.04 19.41
C SER A 485 1.17 -15.38 19.14
N SER A 486 1.15 -14.12 18.69
CA SER A 486 -0.09 -13.39 18.38
C SER A 486 -0.81 -13.98 17.16
N ARG A 487 -0.07 -14.26 16.08
CA ARG A 487 -0.63 -14.69 14.79
C ARG A 487 -1.30 -16.06 14.84
N TYR A 488 -0.76 -16.99 15.62
CA TYR A 488 -1.26 -18.37 15.70
C TYR A 488 -1.88 -18.76 17.03
N ALA A 489 -2.11 -17.82 17.94
CA ALA A 489 -2.76 -18.09 19.21
C ALA A 489 -4.11 -18.79 19.03
N GLY A 490 -4.44 -19.63 20.01
CA GLY A 490 -5.67 -20.39 20.11
C GLY A 490 -5.78 -21.04 21.49
N ASN A 491 -6.75 -21.94 21.67
CA ASN A 491 -6.91 -22.70 22.92
C ASN A 491 -5.91 -23.88 22.99
N PHE A 492 -4.65 -23.61 22.69
CA PHE A 492 -3.55 -24.57 22.66
C PHE A 492 -2.21 -23.82 22.80
N SER A 493 -1.14 -24.57 23.08
CA SER A 493 0.22 -24.02 23.02
C SER A 493 0.71 -24.02 21.58
N VAL A 494 1.08 -22.85 21.05
CA VAL A 494 1.60 -22.72 19.68
C VAL A 494 2.81 -23.66 19.48
N PRO A 495 2.79 -24.56 18.47
CA PRO A 495 3.87 -25.52 18.27
C PRO A 495 5.24 -24.87 18.06
N LYS A 496 6.29 -25.46 18.65
CA LYS A 496 7.69 -24.96 18.53
C LYS A 496 8.20 -24.89 17.08
N GLU A 497 7.64 -25.72 16.22
CA GLU A 497 7.93 -25.76 14.79
C GLU A 497 7.67 -24.41 14.12
N LEU A 498 6.59 -23.71 14.48
CA LEU A 498 6.23 -22.41 13.90
C LEU A 498 7.24 -21.33 14.31
N TYR A 499 7.66 -21.30 15.58
CA TYR A 499 8.72 -20.39 16.03
C TYR A 499 10.05 -20.65 15.31
N THR A 500 10.36 -21.92 15.03
CA THR A 500 11.58 -22.31 14.32
C THR A 500 11.52 -21.85 12.86
N ALA A 501 10.39 -22.10 12.19
CA ALA A 501 10.16 -21.73 10.81
C ALA A 501 10.24 -20.20 10.60
N TRP A 502 9.60 -19.43 11.47
CA TRP A 502 9.69 -17.96 11.42
C TRP A 502 11.08 -17.44 11.77
N ASP A 503 11.84 -18.08 12.66
CA ASP A 503 13.23 -17.68 12.92
C ASP A 503 14.16 -17.98 11.72
N LEU A 504 13.90 -19.06 10.97
CA LEU A 504 14.58 -19.34 9.69
C LEU A 504 14.28 -18.26 8.66
N MET A 505 12.99 -17.93 8.46
CA MET A 505 12.58 -16.86 7.53
C MET A 505 13.14 -15.51 7.95
N ARG A 506 13.12 -15.18 9.25
CA ARG A 506 13.70 -13.96 9.82
C ARG A 506 15.17 -13.81 9.45
N LYS A 507 15.97 -14.87 9.55
CA LYS A 507 17.40 -14.84 9.24
C LYS A 507 17.70 -14.80 7.74
N THR A 508 16.73 -15.13 6.90
CA THR A 508 16.93 -15.36 5.46
C THR A 508 16.02 -14.45 4.63
N VAL A 509 14.82 -14.89 4.26
CA VAL A 509 13.91 -14.18 3.34
C VAL A 509 13.58 -12.76 3.80
N TYR A 510 13.46 -12.54 5.12
CA TYR A 510 13.16 -11.22 5.69
C TYR A 510 14.42 -10.41 6.07
N ASN A 511 15.61 -10.97 5.93
CA ASN A 511 16.86 -10.28 6.22
C ASN A 511 17.81 -10.33 5.03
N ASN A 512 17.40 -9.71 3.93
CA ASN A 512 18.25 -9.56 2.75
C ASN A 512 19.44 -8.63 3.06
N THR A 513 20.64 -9.20 3.06
CA THR A 513 21.90 -8.45 3.18
C THR A 513 22.56 -8.20 1.83
N ASN A 514 22.04 -8.77 0.73
CA ASN A 514 22.55 -8.55 -0.61
C ASN A 514 21.83 -7.35 -1.26
N LEU A 515 22.36 -6.15 -1.03
CA LEU A 515 21.75 -4.90 -1.48
C LEU A 515 21.97 -4.60 -2.99
N THR A 516 22.40 -5.57 -3.79
CA THR A 516 22.25 -5.48 -5.26
C THR A 516 20.79 -5.60 -5.66
N THR A 517 19.99 -6.31 -4.87
CA THR A 517 18.54 -6.43 -5.01
C THR A 517 17.93 -5.84 -3.76
N TYR A 518 17.11 -4.81 -3.92
CA TYR A 518 16.73 -3.97 -2.79
C TYR A 518 15.21 -3.72 -2.71
N SER A 519 14.41 -4.47 -3.46
CA SER A 519 12.95 -4.46 -3.41
C SER A 519 12.38 -5.88 -3.43
N VAL A 520 11.06 -6.00 -3.19
CA VAL A 520 10.33 -7.27 -3.32
C VAL A 520 10.51 -7.87 -4.72
N THR A 521 10.85 -9.16 -4.77
CA THR A 521 11.16 -9.89 -6.01
C THR A 521 9.93 -10.62 -6.56
N LYS A 522 9.82 -10.73 -7.88
CA LYS A 522 8.79 -11.56 -8.54
C LYS A 522 9.24 -12.97 -8.84
N SER A 523 8.27 -13.87 -8.93
CA SER A 523 8.50 -15.15 -9.59
C SER A 523 8.54 -14.95 -11.10
N ILE A 524 9.50 -15.60 -11.78
CA ILE A 524 9.66 -15.40 -13.23
C ILE A 524 8.44 -15.87 -14.04
N PHE A 525 7.58 -16.73 -13.49
CA PHE A 525 6.37 -17.17 -14.17
C PHE A 525 5.36 -16.03 -14.42
N GLU A 526 5.47 -14.95 -13.66
CA GLU A 526 4.61 -13.77 -13.78
C GLU A 526 5.04 -12.85 -14.93
N LEU A 527 6.25 -13.04 -15.46
CA LEU A 527 6.82 -12.21 -16.51
C LEU A 527 6.52 -12.79 -17.89
N SER A 528 6.47 -11.92 -18.90
CA SER A 528 6.42 -12.32 -20.31
C SER A 528 7.59 -13.27 -20.64
N PRO A 529 7.33 -14.50 -21.12
CA PRO A 529 8.37 -15.50 -21.37
C PRO A 529 9.38 -15.05 -22.44
N ASP A 530 10.66 -15.32 -22.20
CA ASP A 530 11.74 -15.09 -23.17
C ASP A 530 12.88 -16.11 -22.97
N VAL A 531 13.77 -16.24 -23.95
CA VAL A 531 14.89 -17.19 -23.95
C VAL A 531 16.05 -16.78 -23.04
N ASP A 532 16.07 -15.52 -22.62
CA ASP A 532 17.05 -14.96 -21.70
C ASP A 532 16.47 -13.81 -20.86
N GLY A 533 17.30 -13.24 -19.99
CA GLY A 533 16.98 -12.00 -19.29
C GLY A 533 15.87 -12.10 -18.25
N LEU A 534 15.32 -13.28 -17.91
CA LEU A 534 14.25 -13.43 -16.91
C LEU A 534 14.77 -13.69 -15.49
N ALA A 535 15.72 -14.61 -15.34
CA ALA A 535 16.24 -15.02 -14.03
C ALA A 535 17.36 -14.10 -13.55
N HIS A 536 17.54 -14.02 -12.23
CA HIS A 536 18.65 -13.30 -11.59
C HIS A 536 18.69 -11.79 -11.86
N ARG A 537 17.54 -11.16 -12.16
CA ARG A 537 17.46 -9.70 -12.23
C ARG A 537 17.71 -9.10 -10.85
N VAL A 538 18.56 -8.07 -10.82
CA VAL A 538 18.91 -7.29 -9.63
C VAL A 538 18.39 -5.85 -9.79
N GLY A 539 18.53 -5.03 -8.75
CA GLY A 539 18.03 -3.65 -8.74
C GLY A 539 16.62 -3.55 -8.17
N HIS A 540 15.85 -2.61 -8.73
CA HIS A 540 14.42 -2.41 -8.43
C HIS A 540 13.57 -2.37 -9.72
N TYR A 541 14.15 -1.86 -10.82
CA TYR A 541 13.54 -1.83 -12.15
C TYR A 541 14.57 -2.17 -13.26
N PRO A 542 14.26 -3.04 -14.25
CA PRO A 542 13.08 -3.92 -14.31
C PRO A 542 12.96 -4.78 -13.04
N THR A 543 11.73 -5.18 -12.68
CA THR A 543 11.48 -5.83 -11.37
C THR A 543 12.46 -6.98 -11.12
N PRO A 544 13.10 -7.04 -9.94
CA PRO A 544 14.09 -8.05 -9.64
C PRO A 544 13.46 -9.45 -9.50
N THR A 545 14.25 -10.47 -9.85
CA THR A 545 13.88 -11.89 -9.85
C THR A 545 14.97 -12.76 -9.23
N SER A 546 16.01 -12.14 -8.67
CA SER A 546 17.09 -12.82 -7.96
C SER A 546 16.62 -13.31 -6.60
N ILE A 547 16.84 -14.59 -6.31
CA ILE A 547 16.58 -15.17 -4.99
C ILE A 547 17.81 -14.88 -4.12
N ASN A 548 17.64 -14.09 -3.06
CA ASN A 548 18.75 -13.59 -2.20
C ASN A 548 19.03 -14.47 -0.97
N TYR A 549 18.49 -15.68 -0.95
CA TYR A 549 18.66 -16.67 0.11
C TYR A 549 18.82 -18.06 -0.52
N ASP A 550 19.28 -19.04 0.27
CA ASP A 550 19.30 -20.44 -0.16
C ASP A 550 17.85 -20.96 -0.31
N PRO A 551 17.37 -21.30 -1.52
CA PRO A 551 15.98 -21.72 -1.73
C PRO A 551 15.55 -22.92 -0.88
N THR A 552 16.50 -23.77 -0.47
CA THR A 552 16.22 -24.97 0.36
C THR A 552 15.68 -24.62 1.75
N VAL A 553 15.92 -23.40 2.24
CA VAL A 553 15.38 -22.91 3.52
C VAL A 553 13.85 -22.96 3.52
N LEU A 554 13.21 -22.64 2.39
CA LEU A 554 11.75 -22.69 2.32
C LEU A 554 11.21 -24.13 2.36
N ASN A 555 11.97 -25.12 1.91
CA ASN A 555 11.60 -26.54 2.04
C ASN A 555 11.52 -26.93 3.52
N GLU A 556 12.49 -26.49 4.33
CA GLU A 556 12.50 -26.72 5.77
C GLU A 556 11.35 -25.97 6.46
N VAL A 557 11.16 -24.68 6.13
CA VAL A 557 10.05 -23.87 6.65
C VAL A 557 8.70 -24.53 6.35
N TRP A 558 8.46 -24.93 5.11
CA TRP A 558 7.23 -25.61 4.71
C TRP A 558 7.02 -26.91 5.50
N SER A 559 8.07 -27.71 5.65
CA SER A 559 8.03 -28.96 6.42
C SER A 559 7.71 -28.73 7.90
N LEU A 560 8.28 -27.67 8.50
CA LEU A 560 8.01 -27.29 9.89
C LEU A 560 6.55 -26.89 10.09
N PHE A 561 5.98 -26.09 9.19
CA PHE A 561 4.57 -25.75 9.25
C PHE A 561 3.68 -26.99 9.12
N MET A 562 3.92 -27.86 8.13
CA MET A 562 3.17 -29.12 7.99
C MET A 562 3.27 -29.98 9.25
N ASN A 563 4.45 -30.07 9.86
CA ASN A 563 4.64 -30.81 11.11
C ASN A 563 3.94 -30.16 12.32
N ALA A 564 3.80 -28.83 12.35
CA ALA A 564 3.02 -28.14 13.37
C ALA A 564 1.56 -28.62 13.36
N THR A 565 0.96 -28.78 12.17
CA THR A 565 -0.43 -29.24 12.05
C THR A 565 -0.62 -30.72 12.39
N LYS A 566 0.43 -31.55 12.30
CA LYS A 566 0.37 -32.94 12.79
C LYS A 566 0.22 -32.98 14.32
N LYS A 567 0.80 -32.00 15.02
CA LYS A 567 0.72 -31.89 16.48
C LYS A 567 -0.54 -31.15 16.94
N GLU A 568 -0.91 -30.10 16.20
CA GLU A 568 -2.09 -29.29 16.49
C GLU A 568 -2.94 -29.13 15.22
N PRO A 569 -3.84 -30.09 14.93
CA PRO A 569 -4.68 -30.06 13.73
C PRO A 569 -5.60 -28.83 13.65
N SER A 570 -5.93 -28.18 14.77
CA SER A 570 -6.79 -26.99 14.75
C SER A 570 -6.13 -25.76 14.12
N LEU A 571 -4.82 -25.79 13.84
CA LEU A 571 -4.13 -24.76 13.07
C LEU A 571 -4.74 -24.56 11.67
N TRP A 572 -5.31 -25.61 11.06
CA TRP A 572 -6.03 -25.47 9.79
C TRP A 572 -7.29 -24.60 9.89
N LEU A 573 -7.79 -24.32 11.09
CA LEU A 573 -8.90 -23.41 11.34
C LEU A 573 -8.44 -21.98 11.64
N ASN A 574 -7.12 -21.75 11.75
CA ASN A 574 -6.57 -20.42 11.93
C ASN A 574 -6.33 -19.79 10.54
N PRO A 575 -7.07 -18.73 10.16
CA PRO A 575 -6.96 -18.14 8.83
C PRO A 575 -5.60 -17.46 8.56
N ALA A 576 -4.85 -17.05 9.60
CA ALA A 576 -3.48 -16.56 9.41
C ALA A 576 -2.52 -17.70 9.05
N TYR A 577 -2.70 -18.87 9.68
CA TYR A 577 -1.94 -20.07 9.33
C TYR A 577 -2.24 -20.51 7.88
N GLU A 578 -3.52 -20.51 7.47
CA GLU A 578 -3.90 -20.84 6.09
C GLU A 578 -3.29 -19.85 5.08
N TYR A 579 -3.35 -18.54 5.36
CA TYR A 579 -2.74 -17.52 4.51
C TYR A 579 -1.23 -17.73 4.34
N ASP A 580 -0.50 -17.88 5.46
CA ASP A 580 0.95 -18.04 5.43
C ASP A 580 1.36 -19.34 4.71
N MET A 581 0.59 -20.43 4.89
CA MET A 581 0.86 -21.68 4.18
C MET A 581 0.70 -21.57 2.66
N VAL A 582 -0.31 -20.82 2.21
CA VAL A 582 -0.47 -20.53 0.77
C VAL A 582 0.70 -19.69 0.26
N ASP A 583 1.11 -18.64 0.97
CA ASP A 583 2.19 -17.75 0.52
C ASP A 583 3.58 -18.43 0.52
N ILE A 584 3.90 -19.18 1.58
CA ILE A 584 5.13 -19.96 1.67
C ILE A 584 5.19 -20.98 0.53
N THR A 585 4.09 -21.70 0.28
CA THR A 585 4.03 -22.70 -0.80
C THR A 585 4.16 -22.03 -2.17
N ARG A 586 3.49 -20.90 -2.39
CA ARG A 586 3.62 -20.09 -3.61
C ARG A 586 5.08 -19.68 -3.85
N GLN A 587 5.75 -19.14 -2.84
CA GLN A 587 7.14 -18.70 -2.95
C GLN A 587 8.07 -19.89 -3.26
N LEU A 588 7.91 -21.00 -2.55
CA LEU A 588 8.70 -22.22 -2.73
C LEU A 588 8.56 -22.77 -4.16
N MET A 589 7.33 -22.85 -4.69
CA MET A 589 7.10 -23.31 -6.06
C MET A 589 7.58 -22.29 -7.11
N GLY A 590 7.48 -20.99 -6.81
CA GLY A 590 8.04 -19.93 -7.65
C GLY A 590 9.55 -20.01 -7.78
N ASN A 591 10.26 -20.34 -6.68
CA ASN A 591 11.70 -20.60 -6.70
C ASN A 591 12.03 -21.80 -7.61
N ALA A 592 11.28 -22.90 -7.48
CA ALA A 592 11.47 -24.10 -8.29
C ALA A 592 11.24 -23.87 -9.80
N PHE A 593 10.34 -22.96 -10.14
CA PHE A 593 10.05 -22.61 -11.54
C PHE A 593 11.29 -22.10 -12.30
N VAL A 594 12.21 -21.40 -11.62
CA VAL A 594 13.47 -20.92 -12.22
C VAL A 594 14.31 -22.07 -12.78
N LYS A 595 14.37 -23.19 -12.05
CA LYS A 595 15.11 -24.38 -12.49
C LYS A 595 14.44 -25.04 -13.69
N LEU A 596 13.12 -25.21 -13.67
CA LEU A 596 12.37 -25.81 -14.79
C LEU A 596 12.53 -24.97 -16.07
N TYR A 597 12.43 -23.64 -15.96
CA TYR A 597 12.71 -22.72 -17.06
C TYR A 597 14.13 -22.92 -17.60
N SER A 598 15.13 -22.96 -16.72
CA SER A 598 16.54 -23.13 -17.11
C SER A 598 16.79 -24.45 -17.85
N ASP A 599 16.09 -25.51 -17.47
CA ASP A 599 16.18 -26.82 -18.13
C ASP A 599 15.56 -26.80 -19.54
N VAL A 600 14.43 -26.10 -19.73
CA VAL A 600 13.84 -25.87 -21.07
C VAL A 600 14.81 -25.11 -21.96
N ILE A 601 15.38 -24.00 -21.47
CA ILE A 601 16.33 -23.19 -22.23
C ILE A 601 17.61 -23.96 -22.55
N SER A 602 18.12 -24.76 -21.62
CA SER A 602 19.31 -25.59 -21.83
C SER A 602 19.08 -26.65 -22.91
N SER A 603 17.93 -27.34 -22.88
CA SER A 603 17.54 -28.27 -23.94
C SER A 603 17.41 -27.58 -25.29
N TRP A 604 16.76 -26.41 -25.35
CA TRP A 604 16.63 -25.64 -26.59
C TRP A 604 18.00 -25.20 -27.15
N LYS A 605 18.94 -24.81 -26.28
CA LYS A 605 20.31 -24.41 -26.67
C LYS A 605 21.20 -25.58 -27.09
N SER A 606 20.93 -26.79 -26.61
CA SER A 606 21.78 -27.97 -26.88
C SER A 606 21.65 -28.55 -28.30
N GLY A 607 20.53 -28.29 -29.00
CA GLY A 607 20.36 -28.68 -30.41
C GLY A 607 20.35 -30.19 -30.68
N THR A 608 19.85 -31.00 -29.74
CA THR A 608 19.76 -32.48 -29.89
C THR A 608 18.85 -32.91 -31.05
N ASP A 609 19.05 -34.13 -31.58
CA ASP A 609 18.22 -34.68 -32.66
C ASP A 609 16.71 -34.74 -32.30
N ASN A 610 16.38 -34.86 -31.00
CA ASN A 610 15.01 -34.83 -30.47
C ASN A 610 14.65 -33.51 -29.75
N ARG A 611 15.28 -32.39 -30.11
CA ARG A 611 15.09 -31.07 -29.47
C ARG A 611 13.62 -30.70 -29.24
N ALA A 612 12.77 -30.84 -30.27
CA ALA A 612 11.36 -30.47 -30.16
C ALA A 612 10.60 -31.34 -29.15
N GLY A 613 10.88 -32.65 -29.08
CA GLY A 613 10.29 -33.56 -28.10
C GLY A 613 10.76 -33.24 -26.67
N ASP A 614 12.04 -32.92 -26.50
CA ASP A 614 12.62 -32.57 -25.20
C ASP A 614 12.04 -31.25 -24.66
N ILE A 615 11.91 -30.23 -25.53
CA ILE A 615 11.28 -28.94 -25.17
C ILE A 615 9.82 -29.15 -24.80
N THR A 616 9.07 -29.91 -25.60
CA THR A 616 7.65 -30.18 -25.34
C THR A 616 7.47 -30.86 -23.99
N SER A 617 8.28 -31.89 -23.68
CA SER A 617 8.20 -32.63 -22.41
C SER A 617 8.56 -31.76 -21.20
N ARG A 618 9.69 -31.04 -21.26
CA ARG A 618 10.12 -30.14 -20.17
C ARG A 618 9.20 -28.94 -20.01
N GLY A 619 8.74 -28.37 -21.11
CA GLY A 619 7.78 -27.28 -21.14
C GLY A 619 6.43 -27.69 -20.55
N GLN A 620 5.97 -28.91 -20.83
CA GLN A 620 4.77 -29.48 -20.21
C GLN A 620 4.93 -29.60 -18.69
N THR A 621 6.10 -30.03 -18.20
CA THR A 621 6.40 -30.04 -16.75
C THR A 621 6.30 -28.64 -16.14
N LEU A 622 6.85 -27.62 -16.80
CA LEU A 622 6.74 -26.23 -16.38
C LEU A 622 5.27 -25.75 -16.32
N ILE A 623 4.46 -26.10 -17.31
CA ILE A 623 3.03 -25.78 -17.40
C ILE A 623 2.21 -26.51 -16.31
N GLU A 624 2.59 -27.73 -15.97
CA GLU A 624 1.99 -28.50 -14.87
C GLU A 624 2.29 -27.89 -13.51
N LEU A 625 3.50 -27.34 -13.30
CA LEU A 625 3.83 -26.62 -12.08
C LEU A 625 2.91 -25.39 -11.89
N LEU A 626 2.64 -24.63 -12.96
CA LEU A 626 1.66 -23.53 -12.90
C LEU A 626 0.26 -24.01 -12.52
N SER A 627 -0.12 -25.19 -13.01
CA SER A 627 -1.41 -25.79 -12.65
C SER A 627 -1.46 -26.22 -11.18
N ALA A 628 -0.33 -26.62 -10.60
CA ALA A 628 -0.22 -26.92 -9.17
C ALA A 628 -0.23 -25.63 -8.33
N ILE A 629 0.48 -24.57 -8.75
CA ILE A 629 0.44 -23.25 -8.09
C ILE A 629 -1.00 -22.71 -8.07
N GLU A 630 -1.71 -22.76 -9.20
CA GLU A 630 -3.13 -22.36 -9.30
C GLU A 630 -4.00 -23.07 -8.24
N LYS A 631 -3.83 -24.38 -8.04
CA LYS A 631 -4.60 -25.16 -7.06
C LYS A 631 -4.33 -24.72 -5.61
N VAL A 632 -3.09 -24.36 -5.29
CA VAL A 632 -2.73 -23.88 -3.95
C VAL A 632 -3.32 -22.49 -3.72
N LEU A 633 -3.16 -21.57 -4.68
CA LEU A 633 -3.67 -20.21 -4.57
C LEU A 633 -5.21 -20.17 -4.49
N SER A 634 -5.91 -21.10 -5.15
CA SER A 634 -7.38 -21.14 -5.14
C SER A 634 -8.00 -21.51 -3.79
N CYS A 635 -7.18 -21.91 -2.82
CA CYS A 635 -7.59 -22.20 -1.44
C CYS A 635 -7.69 -20.97 -0.54
N ASN A 636 -7.32 -19.77 -1.00
CA ASN A 636 -7.43 -18.56 -0.20
C ASN A 636 -7.84 -17.35 -1.05
N GLU A 637 -8.91 -16.65 -0.64
CA GLU A 637 -9.47 -15.51 -1.38
C GLU A 637 -8.52 -14.32 -1.53
N SER A 638 -7.52 -14.19 -0.65
CA SER A 638 -6.51 -13.13 -0.73
C SER A 638 -5.54 -13.32 -1.90
N PHE A 639 -5.58 -14.48 -2.56
CA PHE A 639 -4.82 -14.78 -3.77
C PHE A 639 -5.74 -14.95 -5.00
N SER A 640 -6.81 -14.16 -5.12
CA SER A 640 -7.86 -14.38 -6.13
C SER A 640 -8.03 -13.22 -7.11
N LEU A 641 -7.87 -13.51 -8.41
CA LEU A 641 -8.24 -12.58 -9.49
C LEU A 641 -9.74 -12.26 -9.48
N ALA A 642 -10.57 -13.24 -9.14
CA ALA A 642 -12.03 -13.07 -9.12
C ALA A 642 -12.44 -12.04 -8.06
N LYS A 643 -11.79 -12.01 -6.90
CA LYS A 643 -12.02 -11.01 -5.86
C LYS A 643 -11.68 -9.60 -6.35
N TRP A 644 -10.53 -9.43 -7.01
CA TRP A 644 -10.12 -8.14 -7.59
C TRP A 644 -11.10 -7.64 -8.65
N ILE A 645 -11.48 -8.49 -9.62
CA ILE A 645 -12.44 -8.14 -10.66
C ILE A 645 -13.83 -7.86 -10.07
N SER A 646 -14.28 -8.65 -9.09
CA SER A 646 -15.56 -8.43 -8.44
C SER A 646 -15.60 -7.07 -7.72
N SER A 647 -14.50 -6.69 -7.06
CA SER A 647 -14.38 -5.38 -6.40
C SER A 647 -14.45 -4.24 -7.43
N ALA A 648 -13.76 -4.38 -8.56
CA ALA A 648 -13.84 -3.40 -9.65
C ALA A 648 -15.27 -3.28 -10.22
N ARG A 649 -15.92 -4.41 -10.54
CA ARG A 649 -17.30 -4.44 -11.07
C ARG A 649 -18.33 -3.93 -10.07
N HIS A 650 -18.05 -3.93 -8.76
CA HIS A 650 -18.96 -3.40 -7.76
C HIS A 650 -19.25 -1.90 -7.97
N TRP A 651 -18.29 -1.16 -8.54
CA TRP A 651 -18.42 0.27 -8.82
C TRP A 651 -19.24 0.61 -10.08
N GLY A 652 -19.61 -0.38 -10.89
CA GLY A 652 -20.43 -0.16 -12.09
C GLY A 652 -21.92 -0.44 -11.83
N HIS A 653 -22.81 0.44 -12.31
CA HIS A 653 -24.26 0.24 -12.21
C HIS A 653 -24.84 -0.43 -13.45
N THR A 654 -24.23 -0.21 -14.61
CA THR A 654 -24.59 -0.84 -15.88
C THR A 654 -23.57 -1.89 -16.31
N THR A 655 -23.92 -2.79 -17.23
CA THR A 655 -22.97 -3.76 -17.79
C THR A 655 -21.76 -3.07 -18.41
N THR A 656 -21.96 -1.99 -19.16
CA THR A 656 -20.88 -1.21 -19.79
C THR A 656 -19.91 -0.65 -18.75
N GLU A 657 -20.42 -0.05 -17.67
CA GLU A 657 -19.56 0.47 -16.59
C GLU A 657 -18.80 -0.67 -15.92
N LYS A 658 -19.47 -1.78 -15.61
CA LYS A 658 -18.82 -2.95 -14.98
C LYS A 658 -17.68 -3.50 -15.85
N ASP A 659 -17.91 -3.60 -17.16
CA ASP A 659 -16.91 -4.07 -18.11
C ASP A 659 -15.73 -3.07 -18.24
N PHE A 660 -16.01 -1.76 -18.16
CA PHE A 660 -14.97 -0.73 -18.07
C PHE A 660 -14.11 -0.87 -16.81
N PHE A 661 -14.71 -1.04 -15.62
CA PHE A 661 -13.96 -1.26 -14.38
C PHE A 661 -13.15 -2.57 -14.43
N GLU A 662 -13.71 -3.64 -14.99
CA GLU A 662 -12.99 -4.91 -15.17
C GLU A 662 -11.81 -4.78 -16.12
N TYR A 663 -11.96 -4.06 -17.24
CA TYR A 663 -10.84 -3.80 -18.16
C TYR A 663 -9.69 -3.09 -17.44
N ASN A 664 -9.99 -2.07 -16.62
CA ASN A 664 -9.00 -1.36 -15.82
C ASN A 664 -8.30 -2.29 -14.82
N ALA A 665 -9.07 -3.11 -14.10
CA ALA A 665 -8.57 -4.06 -13.13
C ALA A 665 -7.64 -5.11 -13.75
N ARG A 666 -8.00 -5.61 -14.95
CA ARG A 666 -7.21 -6.57 -15.74
C ARG A 666 -5.93 -5.93 -16.27
N ASN A 667 -6.06 -4.76 -16.88
CA ASN A 667 -4.94 -4.11 -17.54
C ASN A 667 -3.85 -3.72 -16.54
N GLN A 668 -4.22 -3.13 -15.40
CA GLN A 668 -3.26 -2.68 -14.38
C GLN A 668 -2.31 -3.80 -13.94
N ILE A 669 -2.83 -5.00 -13.68
CA ILE A 669 -2.04 -6.14 -13.19
C ILE A 669 -1.36 -6.96 -14.31
N THR A 670 -1.47 -6.51 -15.56
CA THR A 670 -0.87 -7.18 -16.72
C THR A 670 -0.17 -6.18 -17.64
N LEU A 671 -0.82 -5.63 -18.67
CA LEU A 671 -0.17 -4.79 -19.67
C LEU A 671 0.16 -3.38 -19.18
N TRP A 672 -0.58 -2.86 -18.20
CA TRP A 672 -0.46 -1.52 -17.60
C TRP A 672 -0.73 -0.33 -18.55
N GLY A 673 -0.45 -0.50 -19.85
CA GLY A 673 -0.70 0.45 -20.93
C GLY A 673 -1.43 -0.16 -22.14
N PRO A 674 -1.79 0.66 -23.15
CA PRO A 674 -2.56 0.20 -24.31
C PRO A 674 -1.90 -0.93 -25.08
N THR A 675 -0.56 -0.90 -25.15
CA THR A 675 0.26 -1.87 -25.88
C THR A 675 1.41 -2.38 -25.01
N GLY A 676 1.19 -2.52 -23.70
CA GLY A 676 2.16 -3.13 -22.77
C GLY A 676 3.37 -2.26 -22.49
N GLU A 677 3.14 -0.96 -22.31
CA GLU A 677 4.15 0.06 -22.06
C GLU A 677 4.93 -0.24 -20.77
N ILE A 678 4.27 -0.85 -19.77
CA ILE A 678 4.89 -1.28 -18.51
C ILE A 678 4.41 -2.68 -18.12
N SER A 679 4.46 -3.60 -19.09
CA SER A 679 3.99 -4.97 -18.94
C SER A 679 4.54 -5.67 -17.69
N ASP A 680 3.65 -6.37 -17.00
CA ASP A 680 3.87 -7.16 -15.79
C ASP A 680 4.40 -6.35 -14.60
N TYR A 681 4.41 -5.02 -14.62
CA TYR A 681 4.89 -4.19 -13.50
C TYR A 681 4.12 -4.43 -12.21
N ALA A 682 2.80 -4.58 -12.30
CA ALA A 682 1.94 -4.86 -11.14
C ALA A 682 1.36 -6.28 -11.20
N SER A 683 2.12 -7.24 -11.73
CA SER A 683 1.74 -8.65 -11.76
C SER A 683 1.36 -9.18 -10.39
N LYS A 684 0.55 -10.25 -10.36
CA LYS A 684 0.07 -10.88 -9.13
C LYS A 684 0.11 -12.39 -9.27
N ALA A 685 0.66 -13.08 -8.29
CA ALA A 685 0.53 -14.53 -8.19
C ALA A 685 -0.85 -14.92 -7.62
N TRP A 686 -1.90 -14.74 -8.43
CA TRP A 686 -3.29 -15.01 -8.07
C TRP A 686 -3.90 -16.18 -8.85
N SER A 687 -4.70 -17.00 -8.17
CA SER A 687 -5.61 -17.96 -8.80
C SER A 687 -6.53 -17.25 -9.78
N GLY A 688 -6.80 -17.90 -10.91
CA GLY A 688 -7.45 -17.32 -12.08
C GLY A 688 -6.46 -16.58 -12.99
N LEU A 689 -5.51 -15.81 -12.46
CA LEU A 689 -4.50 -15.13 -13.29
C LEU A 689 -3.42 -16.11 -13.75
N ILE A 690 -2.97 -17.03 -12.87
CA ILE A 690 -2.08 -18.13 -13.25
C ILE A 690 -2.69 -18.93 -14.41
N SER A 691 -3.90 -19.47 -14.23
CA SER A 691 -4.53 -20.34 -15.21
C SER A 691 -4.98 -19.66 -16.50
N SER A 692 -5.45 -18.40 -16.44
CA SER A 692 -6.03 -17.73 -17.61
C SER A 692 -5.09 -16.78 -18.35
N TYR A 693 -3.99 -16.33 -17.73
CA TYR A 693 -3.05 -15.38 -18.34
C TYR A 693 -1.63 -15.93 -18.40
N TYR A 694 -1.03 -16.34 -17.27
CA TYR A 694 0.37 -16.77 -17.27
C TYR A 694 0.59 -18.12 -17.95
N LYS A 695 -0.20 -19.13 -17.61
CA LYS A 695 -0.09 -20.47 -18.19
C LYS A 695 -0.21 -20.45 -19.73
N PRO A 696 -1.19 -19.76 -20.35
CA PRO A 696 -1.23 -19.62 -21.81
C PRO A 696 0.00 -18.94 -22.41
N ARG A 697 0.57 -17.90 -21.78
CA ARG A 697 1.82 -17.27 -22.27
C ARG A 697 2.97 -18.26 -22.30
N TRP A 698 3.14 -19.04 -21.23
CA TRP A 698 4.17 -20.08 -21.16
C TRP A 698 3.93 -21.21 -22.16
N SER A 699 2.68 -21.59 -22.44
CA SER A 699 2.35 -22.53 -23.51
C SER A 699 2.74 -22.00 -24.90
N ILE A 700 2.37 -20.76 -25.22
CA ILE A 700 2.77 -20.10 -26.49
C ILE A 700 4.30 -20.10 -26.64
N PHE A 701 5.02 -19.84 -25.56
CA PHE A 701 6.48 -19.84 -25.55
C PHE A 701 7.07 -21.23 -25.79
N VAL A 702 6.58 -22.25 -25.07
CA VAL A 702 7.03 -23.64 -25.24
C VAL A 702 6.77 -24.14 -26.66
N ASP A 703 5.58 -23.87 -27.20
CA ASP A 703 5.22 -24.24 -28.58
C ASP A 703 6.14 -23.53 -29.58
N TYR A 704 6.38 -22.23 -29.39
CA TYR A 704 7.29 -21.46 -30.23
C TYR A 704 8.72 -22.02 -30.21
N LEU A 705 9.25 -22.37 -29.04
CA LEU A 705 10.56 -22.99 -28.92
C LEU A 705 10.59 -24.40 -29.50
N ALA A 706 9.50 -25.17 -29.45
CA ALA A 706 9.44 -26.47 -30.13
C ALA A 706 9.51 -26.29 -31.66
N GLU A 707 8.81 -25.29 -32.21
CA GLU A 707 8.79 -24.94 -33.63
C GLU A 707 10.12 -24.37 -34.15
N ARG A 708 10.79 -23.51 -33.37
CA ARG A 708 11.96 -22.74 -33.80
C ARG A 708 13.20 -23.15 -33.03
N ASP A 709 14.30 -23.39 -33.74
CA ASP A 709 15.62 -23.55 -33.13
C ASP A 709 16.33 -22.20 -32.97
N GLN A 710 17.59 -22.21 -32.51
CA GLN A 710 18.38 -21.00 -32.33
C GLN A 710 18.61 -20.20 -33.63
N THR A 711 18.66 -20.87 -34.79
CA THR A 711 18.91 -20.20 -36.07
C THR A 711 17.67 -19.54 -36.65
N SER A 712 16.49 -20.04 -36.28
CA SER A 712 15.19 -19.60 -36.74
C SER A 712 14.38 -18.81 -35.70
N TYR A 713 14.95 -18.60 -34.51
CA TYR A 713 14.37 -17.79 -33.45
C TYR A 713 14.19 -16.34 -33.89
N ASN A 714 12.99 -15.81 -33.67
CA ASN A 714 12.62 -14.45 -33.95
C ASN A 714 11.84 -13.88 -32.75
N SER A 715 12.53 -13.07 -31.94
CA SER A 715 11.93 -12.42 -30.76
C SER A 715 10.71 -11.57 -31.12
N THR A 716 10.69 -10.94 -32.30
CA THR A 716 9.56 -10.12 -32.74
C THR A 716 8.33 -10.98 -33.03
N GLU A 717 8.50 -12.15 -33.65
CA GLU A 717 7.40 -13.10 -33.88
C GLU A 717 6.84 -13.63 -32.56
N LEU A 718 7.70 -14.02 -31.61
CA LEU A 718 7.27 -14.46 -30.28
C LEU A 718 6.48 -13.36 -29.55
N ARG A 719 7.02 -12.14 -29.51
CA ARG A 719 6.34 -10.99 -28.88
C ARG A 719 4.99 -10.70 -29.52
N GLU A 720 4.86 -10.83 -30.84
CA GLU A 720 3.58 -10.63 -31.53
C GLU A 720 2.56 -11.75 -31.20
N ARG A 721 3.00 -13.01 -31.10
CA ARG A 721 2.14 -14.12 -30.66
C ARG A 721 1.62 -13.90 -29.22
N LEU A 722 2.52 -13.52 -28.31
CA LEU A 722 2.18 -13.19 -26.93
C LEU A 722 1.24 -11.99 -26.88
N ARG A 723 1.59 -10.90 -27.57
CA ARG A 723 0.81 -9.64 -27.59
C ARG A 723 -0.63 -9.85 -28.04
N ARG A 724 -0.84 -10.64 -29.10
CA ARG A 724 -2.18 -10.95 -29.62
C ARG A 724 -3.03 -11.65 -28.56
N PHE A 725 -2.46 -12.62 -27.87
CA PHE A 725 -3.13 -13.28 -26.75
C PHE A 725 -3.42 -12.29 -25.60
N GLU A 726 -2.41 -11.53 -25.18
CA GLU A 726 -2.51 -10.63 -24.04
C GLU A 726 -3.58 -9.55 -24.26
N LEU A 727 -3.63 -8.93 -25.45
CA LEU A 727 -4.66 -7.96 -25.83
C LEU A 727 -6.05 -8.60 -25.88
N SER A 728 -6.16 -9.83 -26.39
CA SER A 728 -7.43 -10.57 -26.38
C SER A 728 -7.91 -10.89 -24.97
N TRP A 729 -6.99 -11.14 -24.03
CA TRP A 729 -7.33 -11.40 -22.64
C TRP A 729 -7.86 -10.15 -21.93
N GLN A 730 -7.33 -8.95 -22.26
CA GLN A 730 -7.84 -7.69 -21.71
C GLN A 730 -9.32 -7.45 -22.04
N GLY A 731 -9.73 -7.79 -23.27
CA GLY A 731 -11.09 -7.56 -23.76
C GLY A 731 -12.13 -8.56 -23.28
N GLN A 732 -11.78 -9.48 -22.38
CA GLN A 732 -12.74 -10.44 -21.82
C GLN A 732 -13.68 -9.72 -20.84
N SER A 733 -14.99 -9.83 -21.10
CA SER A 733 -16.06 -9.28 -20.24
C SER A 733 -16.91 -10.36 -19.55
N ALA A 734 -16.69 -11.63 -19.90
CA ALA A 734 -17.25 -12.73 -19.15
C ALA A 734 -16.50 -12.79 -17.82
N GLN A 735 -17.23 -12.58 -16.70
CA GLN A 735 -16.67 -12.82 -15.37
C GLN A 735 -15.88 -14.12 -15.44
N PRO A 736 -14.56 -14.11 -15.13
CA PRO A 736 -13.79 -15.33 -15.14
C PRO A 736 -14.58 -16.30 -14.27
N ARG A 737 -14.94 -17.48 -14.82
CA ARG A 737 -15.83 -18.45 -14.14
C ARG A 737 -15.47 -18.39 -12.67
N ILE A 738 -16.38 -17.87 -11.86
CA ILE A 738 -16.17 -17.71 -10.43
C ILE A 738 -16.12 -19.13 -9.90
N SER A 739 -14.95 -19.77 -10.04
CA SER A 739 -14.45 -20.64 -9.01
C SER A 739 -14.29 -19.68 -7.86
N SER A 740 -15.34 -19.51 -7.05
CA SER A 740 -15.16 -18.87 -5.76
C SER A 740 -13.95 -19.55 -5.15
N ALA A 741 -12.92 -18.79 -4.76
CA ALA A 741 -11.83 -19.41 -4.00
C ALA A 741 -12.52 -20.11 -2.81
N ASN A 742 -12.26 -21.42 -2.64
CA ASN A 742 -13.02 -22.43 -1.89
C ASN A 742 -13.96 -23.39 -2.63
N SER A 743 -14.59 -23.06 -3.78
CA SER A 743 -15.45 -24.03 -4.50
C SER A 743 -14.65 -25.20 -5.10
N SER A 744 -13.38 -24.98 -5.42
CA SER A 744 -12.46 -26.00 -5.95
C SER A 744 -11.48 -26.55 -4.91
N CYS A 745 -11.25 -25.83 -3.80
CA CYS A 745 -10.34 -26.27 -2.75
C CYS A 745 -11.04 -27.30 -1.86
N ARG A 746 -10.57 -28.56 -1.90
CA ARG A 746 -11.08 -29.64 -1.05
C ARG A 746 -10.52 -29.59 0.39
N GLY A 747 -10.10 -28.41 0.85
CA GLY A 747 -9.33 -28.18 2.08
C GLY A 747 -7.83 -28.05 1.81
N LEU A 748 -7.21 -26.96 2.32
CA LEU A 748 -5.81 -26.60 2.04
C LEU A 748 -4.83 -27.72 2.39
N GLY A 749 -4.98 -28.35 3.56
CA GLY A 749 -4.10 -29.45 3.98
C GLY A 749 -4.14 -30.67 3.05
N ILE A 750 -5.26 -30.95 2.39
CA ILE A 750 -5.36 -32.02 1.38
C ILE A 750 -4.62 -31.61 0.11
N VAL A 751 -4.90 -30.39 -0.38
CA VAL A 751 -4.27 -29.85 -1.59
C VAL A 751 -2.74 -29.81 -1.44
N LEU A 752 -2.23 -29.38 -0.29
CA LEU A 752 -0.80 -29.32 -0.03
C LEU A 752 -0.15 -30.71 0.00
N ARG A 753 -0.83 -31.73 0.56
CA ARG A 753 -0.33 -33.12 0.51
C ARG A 753 -0.27 -33.63 -0.93
N ASP A 754 -1.36 -33.49 -1.69
CA ASP A 754 -1.44 -33.96 -3.08
C ASP A 754 -0.37 -33.28 -3.96
N VAL A 755 -0.20 -31.96 -3.81
CA VAL A 755 0.82 -31.19 -4.53
C VAL A 755 2.22 -31.63 -4.11
N SER A 756 2.49 -31.82 -2.82
CA SER A 756 3.81 -32.29 -2.36
C SER A 756 4.17 -33.68 -2.87
N GLN A 757 3.19 -34.61 -2.94
CA GLN A 757 3.38 -35.95 -3.49
C GLN A 757 3.62 -35.95 -5.00
N SER A 758 3.01 -35.02 -5.72
CA SER A 758 3.22 -34.86 -7.17
C SER A 758 4.55 -34.16 -7.51
N TRP A 759 5.13 -33.43 -6.56
CA TRP A 759 6.36 -32.65 -6.74
C TRP A 759 7.42 -32.91 -5.65
N PRO A 760 7.83 -34.16 -5.41
CA PRO A 760 8.70 -34.51 -4.29
C PRO A 760 10.06 -33.78 -4.33
N SER A 761 10.60 -33.52 -5.52
CA SER A 761 11.85 -32.76 -5.69
C SER A 761 11.76 -31.29 -5.26
N ILE A 762 10.55 -30.73 -5.17
CA ILE A 762 10.30 -29.33 -4.79
C ILE A 762 10.11 -29.22 -3.28
N PHE A 763 9.40 -30.16 -2.66
CA PHE A 763 9.06 -30.13 -1.23
C PHE A 763 10.03 -30.91 -0.33
N GLY A 764 10.88 -31.77 -0.93
CA GLY A 764 11.82 -32.66 -0.22
C GLY A 764 11.19 -33.97 0.26
N ASP A 765 12.01 -34.96 0.60
CA ASP A 765 11.60 -36.32 1.04
C ASP A 765 10.90 -36.36 2.43
N HIS A 766 10.49 -35.21 2.98
CA HIS A 766 10.01 -35.08 4.36
C HIS A 766 8.52 -35.42 4.55
N VAL A 767 7.83 -35.81 3.49
CA VAL A 767 6.48 -36.38 3.56
C VAL A 767 6.60 -37.90 3.44
N SER A 768 7.23 -38.55 4.42
CA SER A 768 7.17 -40.01 4.52
C SER A 768 5.73 -40.43 4.87
N ASP A 769 5.14 -41.25 4.01
CA ASP A 769 3.89 -41.96 4.25
C ASP A 769 3.86 -42.60 5.64
N GLN A 770 2.85 -42.27 6.43
CA GLN A 770 2.20 -43.20 7.34
C GLN A 770 0.87 -42.61 7.82
N THR A 771 -0.20 -43.11 7.17
CA THR A 771 -1.58 -43.33 7.62
C THR A 771 -2.22 -42.37 8.61
#